data_AF-A0A9E5WA52-F1
#
_entry.id   AF-A0A9E5WA52-F1
#
_cell.length_a   1.000
_cell.length_b   1.000
_cell.length_c   1.000
_cell.angle_alpha   90.00
_cell.angle_beta   90.00
_cell.angle_gamma   90.00
#
_symmetry.space_group_name_H-M   'P 1'
#
loop_
_entity.id
_entity.type
_entity.pdbx_description
1 polymer ?
#
loop_
_entity_poly.entity_id
_entity_poly.type
_entity_poly.pdbx_seq_one_letter_code
_entity_poly.pdbx_strand_id
1 'polypeptide(L)'
;MTDFCRAAFKRNNQFIKVITGLVFLCYMLSFTALPLAMAATGKDIRAKDPDFPLYPSIKTNVDFWINIFTKFTKFQGLIHDTRHLGIIYEVIQLDASNTLRGKRKNKKLKKIVFKKYKNILLTLSKGKKPLSKEAKRVAALFGSNAQPSDFRTAAFNMRCQTGLKKEFKEGLIRSGAVIDEFKNIFRSHGLPVDLVFLPCVESSYNFKAYSKFGASGIWQFTRATGRLYMKIGYVVDERRDPYISTDAAARLLKKNYAELKEWPLALTAYNHGLSGIKRAKKSKGSYEKIIKSYRSRSFKFASKNFYSEFLAARIVAKNPNKYFGNIVLHKPVTFQTLKTKGYLQVKEVSDRLGINILDIRSLNPSLRKPVFNGQKYIPRGFKLRFPKIIPAPDINKRLAALYHDRQKPSRFHRVQKNDTAGSIARLHSVRLNDLILANSLNKRATIYIGQNLRLPVKDEIILARKGTAIIKPGKIIHKRTIAKAKAYRGKTPEFPREPKAKSIKDELSINPDIVTGNLKILKTYKKGKFIIGTIKVETEETLGHYAEWLKVPTGMIRALNKFKYGTPIAIDQIIKIPLGKKTIREFEEQRYEFHKEIEEDFFESFLIQGQEIYKVKSGDNIWSLCLNKLEIPFWLLKKYNPEMNFNSLLPMQKIKYPIINRQQAD
;
A
#
# COMPACT_ATOMS: atom_id res chain seq x y z
N MET A 1 -24.12 -50.47 -50.28
CA MET A 1 -25.38 -50.19 -50.98
C MET A 1 -25.32 -48.75 -51.45
N THR A 2 -24.78 -48.47 -52.63
CA THR A 2 -25.44 -48.58 -53.96
C THR A 2 -26.64 -47.64 -54.04
N ASP A 3 -26.52 -46.45 -54.64
CA ASP A 3 -26.39 -46.23 -56.10
C ASP A 3 -27.50 -46.93 -56.91
N PHE A 4 -28.68 -46.32 -56.86
CA PHE A 4 -29.74 -46.32 -57.87
C PHE A 4 -30.17 -44.84 -57.91
N CYS A 5 -30.12 -44.07 -59.00
CA CYS A 5 -29.95 -44.42 -60.42
C CYS A 5 -28.98 -43.46 -61.15
N ARG A 6 -28.19 -43.98 -62.09
CA ARG A 6 -27.53 -43.20 -63.16
C ARG A 6 -28.06 -43.63 -64.53
N ALA A 7 -28.94 -42.83 -65.13
CA ALA A 7 -29.23 -42.77 -66.57
C ALA A 7 -30.04 -41.49 -66.82
N ALA A 8 -29.78 -40.62 -67.80
CA ALA A 8 -28.69 -40.52 -68.79
C ALA A 8 -28.25 -39.04 -68.84
N PHE A 9 -26.95 -38.69 -68.89
CA PHE A 9 -26.05 -38.71 -70.05
C PHE A 9 -26.46 -37.82 -71.25
N LYS A 10 -25.96 -36.56 -71.23
CA LYS A 10 -25.51 -35.69 -72.35
C LYS A 10 -26.27 -35.70 -73.71
N ARG A 11 -26.89 -34.55 -74.03
CA ARG A 11 -27.05 -33.84 -75.33
C ARG A 11 -27.85 -32.54 -75.01
N ASN A 12 -27.69 -31.35 -75.59
CA ASN A 12 -26.69 -30.71 -76.47
C ASN A 12 -26.40 -29.31 -75.85
N ASN A 13 -25.18 -28.80 -75.86
CA ASN A 13 -24.63 -27.89 -76.87
C ASN A 13 -25.52 -26.68 -77.28
N GLN A 14 -25.13 -25.51 -76.76
CA GLN A 14 -25.00 -24.21 -77.45
C GLN A 14 -26.22 -23.45 -78.05
N PHE A 15 -26.09 -22.10 -77.93
CA PHE A 15 -26.56 -21.01 -78.81
C PHE A 15 -27.90 -20.24 -78.58
N ILE A 16 -27.72 -19.01 -78.05
CA ILE A 16 -28.27 -17.69 -78.50
C ILE A 16 -29.76 -17.31 -78.22
N LYS A 17 -29.93 -15.99 -77.96
CA LYS A 17 -31.14 -15.11 -77.81
C LYS A 17 -31.57 -14.92 -76.35
N VAL A 18 -31.23 -13.85 -75.60
CA VAL A 18 -30.96 -12.39 -75.88
C VAL A 18 -32.20 -11.63 -76.36
N ILE A 19 -32.37 -10.38 -75.88
CA ILE A 19 -33.55 -9.47 -75.92
C ILE A 19 -34.46 -9.74 -74.70
N THR A 20 -34.70 -8.84 -73.72
CA THR A 20 -34.44 -7.39 -73.49
C THR A 20 -34.43 -7.11 -71.97
N GLY A 21 -33.79 -6.07 -71.41
CA GLY A 21 -32.95 -5.02 -71.98
C GLY A 21 -32.87 -3.77 -71.05
N LEU A 22 -31.93 -2.82 -71.25
CA LEU A 22 -30.56 -2.85 -70.71
C LEU A 22 -29.93 -1.44 -70.75
N VAL A 23 -29.63 -0.83 -69.59
CA VAL A 23 -28.87 0.46 -69.43
C VAL A 23 -28.05 0.34 -68.12
N PHE A 24 -26.74 0.05 -68.06
CA PHE A 24 -25.52 0.77 -68.55
C PHE A 24 -25.39 2.20 -67.97
N LEU A 25 -24.24 2.72 -67.52
CA LEU A 25 -22.82 2.45 -67.78
C LEU A 25 -21.94 3.05 -66.64
N CYS A 26 -20.62 2.79 -66.69
CA CYS A 26 -19.47 3.50 -66.04
C CYS A 26 -18.93 2.87 -64.74
N TYR A 27 -17.64 2.48 -64.62
CA TYR A 27 -16.52 2.49 -65.58
C TYR A 27 -15.52 1.36 -65.25
N MET A 28 -14.79 0.86 -66.25
CA MET A 28 -13.65 -0.06 -66.10
C MET A 28 -12.35 0.72 -65.89
N LEU A 29 -11.34 0.14 -65.19
CA LEU A 29 -10.02 -0.17 -65.78
C LEU A 29 -8.94 -0.56 -64.72
N SER A 30 -8.33 -1.73 -64.97
CA SER A 30 -6.92 -2.12 -64.76
C SER A 30 -6.11 -1.62 -63.54
N PHE A 31 -5.51 -2.57 -62.81
CA PHE A 31 -4.03 -2.63 -62.75
C PHE A 31 -3.53 -4.05 -62.42
N THR A 32 -2.58 -4.55 -63.21
CA THR A 32 -1.86 -5.82 -63.02
C THR A 32 -0.44 -5.57 -62.49
N ALA A 33 0.01 -6.29 -61.45
CA ALA A 33 1.43 -6.57 -61.20
C ALA A 33 1.62 -7.68 -60.13
N LEU A 34 2.67 -8.48 -60.29
CA LEU A 34 3.07 -9.58 -59.39
C LEU A 34 3.73 -9.09 -58.06
N PRO A 35 3.91 -9.95 -57.05
CA PRO A 35 4.28 -9.53 -55.70
C PRO A 35 5.79 -9.31 -55.53
N LEU A 36 6.17 -8.23 -54.85
CA LEU A 36 7.51 -8.04 -54.32
C LEU A 36 7.53 -8.28 -52.81
N ALA A 37 8.36 -9.21 -52.35
CA ALA A 37 8.55 -9.48 -50.94
C ALA A 37 9.27 -8.29 -50.27
N MET A 38 8.54 -7.47 -49.50
CA MET A 38 9.15 -6.52 -48.58
C MET A 38 9.23 -7.09 -47.17
N ALA A 39 10.46 -7.35 -46.72
CA ALA A 39 10.77 -7.52 -45.31
C ALA A 39 10.31 -6.27 -44.54
N ALA A 40 9.34 -6.44 -43.64
CA ALA A 40 8.76 -5.34 -42.86
C ALA A 40 9.79 -4.78 -41.87
N THR A 41 10.56 -3.78 -42.31
CA THR A 41 11.46 -3.02 -41.44
C THR A 41 10.65 -2.32 -40.34
N GLY A 42 11.09 -2.47 -39.09
CA GLY A 42 10.32 -2.08 -37.91
C GLY A 42 10.21 -0.57 -37.67
N LYS A 43 9.49 0.16 -38.53
CA LYS A 43 9.15 1.58 -38.35
C LYS A 43 7.99 1.78 -37.36
N ASP A 44 8.38 1.93 -36.11
CA ASP A 44 7.75 2.67 -35.01
C ASP A 44 6.21 2.66 -34.85
N ILE A 45 5.67 1.54 -34.37
CA ILE A 45 4.29 1.42 -33.88
C ILE A 45 4.05 2.19 -32.54
N ARG A 46 5.07 2.80 -31.92
CA ARG A 46 4.98 3.32 -30.53
C ARG A 46 4.39 4.73 -30.41
N ALA A 47 4.00 5.35 -31.52
CA ALA A 47 3.52 6.74 -31.57
C ALA A 47 2.00 6.92 -31.76
N LYS A 48 1.20 5.85 -31.88
CA LYS A 48 -0.25 5.91 -32.16
C LYS A 48 -1.13 5.13 -31.15
N ASP A 49 -0.83 5.27 -29.86
CA ASP A 49 -1.73 4.82 -28.77
C ASP A 49 -2.50 6.05 -28.23
N PRO A 50 -3.77 6.28 -28.62
CA PRO A 50 -4.51 7.49 -28.25
C PRO A 50 -4.88 7.53 -26.78
N ASP A 51 -5.06 6.36 -26.14
CA ASP A 51 -5.32 6.28 -24.71
C ASP A 51 -4.04 6.53 -23.90
N PHE A 52 -2.91 5.96 -24.32
CA PHE A 52 -1.68 5.97 -23.53
C PHE A 52 -0.43 6.40 -24.31
N PRO A 53 -0.37 7.67 -24.75
CA PRO A 53 0.73 8.19 -25.56
C PRO A 53 2.08 8.19 -24.84
N LEU A 54 3.12 7.75 -25.55
CA LEU A 54 4.51 7.83 -25.13
C LEU A 54 5.12 9.17 -25.57
N TYR A 55 5.08 10.19 -24.72
CA TYR A 55 5.73 11.46 -25.03
C TYR A 55 7.26 11.31 -25.12
N PRO A 56 7.94 11.93 -26.11
CA PRO A 56 9.40 11.93 -26.19
C PRO A 56 10.09 12.40 -24.89
N SER A 57 9.50 13.38 -24.21
CA SER A 57 9.99 13.93 -22.93
C SER A 57 10.03 12.93 -21.77
N ILE A 58 9.32 11.81 -21.85
CA ILE A 58 9.33 10.74 -20.84
C ILE A 58 9.91 9.41 -21.32
N LYS A 59 10.32 9.30 -22.60
CA LYS A 59 10.84 8.05 -23.16
C LYS A 59 11.96 7.46 -22.30
N THR A 60 12.94 8.28 -21.91
CA THR A 60 14.05 7.88 -21.03
C THR A 60 13.59 7.42 -19.64
N ASN A 61 12.50 7.98 -19.11
CA ASN A 61 11.92 7.53 -17.84
C ASN A 61 11.28 6.15 -17.98
N VAL A 62 10.55 5.92 -19.08
CA VAL A 62 9.96 4.61 -19.41
C VAL A 62 11.06 3.56 -19.60
N ASP A 63 12.10 3.86 -20.37
CA ASP A 63 13.25 2.97 -20.58
C ASP A 63 13.96 2.64 -19.25
N PHE A 64 14.09 3.61 -18.33
CA PHE A 64 14.60 3.38 -16.98
C PHE A 64 13.72 2.40 -16.19
N TRP A 65 12.40 2.58 -16.18
CA TRP A 65 11.49 1.69 -15.44
C TRP A 65 11.39 0.29 -16.06
N ILE A 66 11.47 0.15 -17.38
CA ILE A 66 11.63 -1.16 -18.04
C ILE A 66 12.88 -1.87 -17.49
N ASN A 67 14.02 -1.18 -17.38
CA ASN A 67 15.24 -1.78 -16.81
C ASN A 67 15.07 -2.17 -15.33
N ILE A 68 14.37 -1.36 -14.52
CA ILE A 68 14.04 -1.71 -13.12
C ILE A 68 13.18 -2.98 -13.04
N PHE A 69 12.18 -3.13 -13.91
CA PHE A 69 11.27 -4.29 -13.93
C PHE A 69 11.85 -5.55 -14.57
N THR A 70 12.93 -5.47 -15.37
CA THR A 70 13.39 -6.60 -16.21
C THR A 70 14.86 -6.99 -16.06
N LYS A 71 15.74 -6.05 -15.67
CA LYS A 71 17.19 -6.30 -15.59
C LYS A 71 17.68 -6.42 -14.15
N PHE A 72 17.31 -5.48 -13.29
CA PHE A 72 17.90 -5.37 -11.96
C PHE A 72 17.10 -6.10 -10.87
N THR A 73 17.82 -6.71 -9.92
CA THR A 73 17.23 -7.33 -8.73
C THR A 73 17.11 -6.31 -7.58
N LYS A 74 16.34 -6.63 -6.53
CA LYS A 74 16.28 -5.80 -5.31
C LYS A 74 17.61 -5.63 -4.58
N PHE A 75 18.60 -6.46 -4.89
CA PHE A 75 19.96 -6.39 -4.35
C PHE A 75 20.88 -5.48 -5.17
N GLN A 76 20.40 -4.92 -6.28
CA GLN A 76 21.13 -3.92 -7.08
C GLN A 76 20.47 -2.56 -6.89
N GLY A 77 21.25 -1.57 -6.45
CA GLY A 77 20.83 -0.18 -6.28
C GLY A 77 21.42 0.71 -7.36
N LEU A 78 20.58 1.30 -8.22
CA LEU A 78 20.99 2.30 -9.20
C LEU A 78 21.08 3.65 -8.49
N ILE A 79 22.26 4.26 -8.48
CA ILE A 79 22.45 5.66 -8.07
C ILE A 79 22.23 6.51 -9.33
N HIS A 80 21.17 7.32 -9.35
CA HIS A 80 20.73 8.03 -10.55
C HIS A 80 20.25 9.46 -10.24
N ASP A 81 20.15 10.31 -11.26
CA ASP A 81 19.52 11.62 -11.14
C ASP A 81 17.98 11.54 -11.16
N THR A 82 17.30 12.36 -10.35
CA THR A 82 15.82 12.36 -10.24
C THR A 82 15.08 13.28 -11.21
N ARG A 83 15.80 14.10 -11.98
CA ARG A 83 15.27 14.91 -13.08
C ARG A 83 15.52 14.24 -14.44
N HIS A 84 16.68 13.59 -14.59
CA HIS A 84 17.12 12.94 -15.82
C HIS A 84 17.44 11.46 -15.56
N LEU A 85 16.43 10.58 -15.64
CA LEU A 85 16.57 9.18 -15.22
C LEU A 85 17.58 8.36 -16.05
N GLY A 86 17.96 8.84 -17.24
CA GLY A 86 19.04 8.25 -18.04
C GLY A 86 20.44 8.45 -17.43
N ILE A 87 20.63 9.43 -16.54
CA ILE A 87 21.90 9.68 -15.85
C ILE A 87 22.00 8.71 -14.66
N ILE A 88 22.62 7.55 -14.93
CA ILE A 88 22.94 6.53 -13.93
C ILE A 88 24.43 6.64 -13.59
N TYR A 89 24.73 7.05 -12.35
CA TYR A 89 26.09 7.22 -11.85
C TYR A 89 26.76 5.88 -11.59
N GLU A 90 26.11 4.97 -10.87
CA GLU A 90 26.66 3.67 -10.47
C GLU A 90 25.53 2.66 -10.19
N VAL A 91 25.80 1.38 -10.45
CA VAL A 91 24.95 0.28 -9.96
C VAL A 91 25.70 -0.41 -8.83
N ILE A 92 25.20 -0.25 -7.60
CA ILE A 92 25.85 -0.77 -6.40
C ILE A 92 25.22 -2.11 -5.96
N GLN A 93 26.06 -3.05 -5.54
CA GLN A 93 25.59 -4.30 -4.92
C GLN A 93 25.22 -4.04 -3.46
N LEU A 94 24.02 -4.46 -3.07
CA LEU A 94 23.46 -4.33 -1.74
C LEU A 94 23.50 -5.69 -1.04
N ASP A 95 23.80 -5.66 0.26
CA ASP A 95 23.73 -6.81 1.14
C ASP A 95 22.32 -7.41 1.11
N ALA A 96 22.24 -8.68 0.70
CA ALA A 96 20.99 -9.40 0.51
C ALA A 96 20.37 -9.87 1.84
N SER A 97 21.12 -9.86 2.95
CA SER A 97 20.60 -10.29 4.23
C SER A 97 19.53 -9.31 4.73
N ASN A 98 18.33 -9.81 5.01
CA ASN A 98 17.22 -9.00 5.54
C ASN A 98 17.39 -8.68 7.05
N THR A 99 18.64 -8.48 7.46
CA THR A 99 19.07 -8.26 8.85
C THR A 99 19.30 -6.78 9.12
N LEU A 100 19.27 -6.37 10.40
CA LEU A 100 19.67 -5.02 10.79
C LEU A 100 21.11 -4.68 10.38
N ARG A 101 22.03 -5.67 10.41
CA ARG A 101 23.42 -5.51 10.00
C ARG A 101 23.53 -5.23 8.49
N GLY A 102 22.83 -6.01 7.67
CA GLY A 102 22.73 -5.81 6.21
C GLY A 102 22.13 -4.45 5.86
N LYS A 103 21.00 -4.07 6.48
CA LYS A 103 20.39 -2.74 6.31
C LYS A 103 21.36 -1.60 6.68
N ARG A 104 22.09 -1.71 7.79
CA ARG A 104 23.10 -0.72 8.21
C ARG A 104 24.28 -0.64 7.24
N LYS A 105 24.78 -1.77 6.74
CA LYS A 105 25.82 -1.85 5.69
C LYS A 105 25.35 -1.17 4.39
N ASN A 106 24.12 -1.44 3.96
CA ASN A 106 23.50 -0.81 2.79
C ASN A 106 23.32 0.71 2.97
N LYS A 107 22.90 1.17 4.15
CA LYS A 107 22.82 2.61 4.49
C LYS A 107 24.20 3.28 4.47
N LYS A 108 25.25 2.60 4.98
CA LYS A 108 26.64 3.10 4.94
C LYS A 108 27.18 3.17 3.50
N LEU A 109 27.00 2.12 2.71
CA LEU A 109 27.42 2.06 1.31
C LEU A 109 26.78 3.18 0.48
N LYS A 110 25.44 3.30 0.54
CA LYS A 110 24.71 4.39 -0.14
C LYS A 110 25.25 5.76 0.26
N LYS A 111 25.51 6.01 1.55
CA LYS A 111 26.09 7.29 2.02
C LYS A 111 27.49 7.57 1.45
N ILE A 112 28.35 6.56 1.33
CA ILE A 112 29.69 6.68 0.73
C ILE A 112 29.57 7.04 -0.75
N VAL A 113 28.76 6.31 -1.50
CA VAL A 113 28.62 6.49 -2.95
C VAL A 113 27.90 7.81 -3.29
N PHE A 114 26.89 8.23 -2.52
CA PHE A 114 26.34 9.59 -2.64
C PHE A 114 27.39 10.68 -2.35
N LYS A 115 28.30 10.49 -1.38
CA LYS A 115 29.39 11.46 -1.12
C LYS A 115 30.38 11.52 -2.30
N LYS A 116 30.76 10.36 -2.86
CA LYS A 116 31.62 10.24 -4.07
C LYS A 116 31.07 11.11 -5.21
N TYR A 117 29.84 10.83 -5.67
CA TYR A 117 29.28 11.56 -6.82
C TYR A 117 28.92 13.00 -6.51
N LYS A 118 28.46 13.30 -5.28
CA LYS A 118 28.23 14.69 -4.87
C LYS A 118 29.51 15.53 -4.98
N ASN A 119 30.65 14.99 -4.55
CA ASN A 119 31.93 15.69 -4.65
C ASN A 119 32.35 15.90 -6.11
N ILE A 120 32.21 14.89 -6.97
CA ILE A 120 32.51 15.01 -8.42
C ILE A 120 31.63 16.11 -9.05
N LEU A 121 30.31 16.05 -8.84
CA LEU A 121 29.34 17.00 -9.40
C LEU A 121 29.57 18.42 -8.88
N LEU A 122 29.91 18.60 -7.59
CA LEU A 122 30.25 19.92 -7.05
C LEU A 122 31.59 20.46 -7.59
N THR A 123 32.55 19.61 -7.95
CA THR A 123 33.79 20.03 -8.62
C THR A 123 33.51 20.47 -10.06
N LEU A 124 32.73 19.69 -10.81
CA LEU A 124 32.28 20.05 -12.16
C LEU A 124 31.48 21.35 -12.18
N SER A 125 30.64 21.59 -11.16
CA SER A 125 29.88 22.84 -11.03
C SER A 125 30.70 24.11 -10.79
N LYS A 126 32.03 23.99 -10.63
CA LYS A 126 32.97 25.11 -10.53
C LYS A 126 33.70 25.38 -11.86
N GLY A 127 33.28 24.76 -12.97
CA GLY A 127 33.94 24.90 -14.27
C GLY A 127 35.31 24.21 -14.37
N LYS A 128 35.73 23.43 -13.36
CA LYS A 128 37.02 22.74 -13.37
C LYS A 128 37.00 21.55 -14.32
N LYS A 129 38.01 21.44 -15.19
CA LYS A 129 38.19 20.28 -16.09
C LYS A 129 38.22 18.96 -15.28
N PRO A 130 37.52 17.89 -15.72
CA PRO A 130 37.51 16.61 -15.02
C PRO A 130 38.88 15.90 -15.06
N LEU A 131 39.55 15.83 -13.91
CA LEU A 131 40.89 15.25 -13.80
C LEU A 131 40.88 13.71 -13.81
N SER A 132 39.99 13.06 -13.07
CA SER A 132 39.94 11.59 -12.97
C SER A 132 39.10 10.93 -14.08
N LYS A 133 39.42 9.68 -14.46
CA LYS A 133 38.62 8.86 -15.40
C LYS A 133 37.14 8.84 -15.03
N GLU A 134 36.84 8.74 -13.74
CA GLU A 134 35.47 8.75 -13.22
C GLU A 134 34.79 10.12 -13.34
N ALA A 135 35.51 11.22 -13.10
CA ALA A 135 34.97 12.56 -13.32
C ALA A 135 34.70 12.84 -14.81
N LYS A 136 35.58 12.36 -15.71
CA LYS A 136 35.40 12.44 -17.17
C LYS A 136 34.14 11.68 -17.60
N ARG A 137 33.97 10.44 -17.11
CA ARG A 137 32.75 9.63 -17.34
C ARG A 137 31.48 10.32 -16.83
N VAL A 138 31.51 10.87 -15.61
CA VAL A 138 30.35 11.56 -15.02
C VAL A 138 30.00 12.83 -15.80
N ALA A 139 30.99 13.60 -16.25
CA ALA A 139 30.74 14.78 -17.11
C ALA A 139 30.06 14.38 -18.43
N ALA A 140 30.56 13.32 -19.08
CA ALA A 140 30.00 12.82 -20.35
C ALA A 140 28.51 12.38 -20.25
N LEU A 141 28.02 11.97 -19.08
CA LEU A 141 26.60 11.62 -18.87
C LEU A 141 25.64 12.81 -19.08
N PHE A 142 26.12 14.05 -19.04
CA PHE A 142 25.31 15.26 -19.23
C PHE A 142 25.40 15.81 -20.67
N GLY A 143 26.24 15.23 -21.53
CA GLY A 143 26.49 15.70 -22.89
C GLY A 143 27.42 16.93 -22.95
N SER A 144 27.73 17.37 -24.18
CA SER A 144 28.64 18.50 -24.46
C SER A 144 28.11 19.85 -23.96
N ASN A 145 26.79 20.03 -23.92
CA ASN A 145 26.15 21.32 -23.68
C ASN A 145 25.85 21.59 -22.19
N ALA A 146 26.34 20.70 -21.31
CA ALA A 146 26.06 20.71 -19.87
C ALA A 146 26.61 21.94 -19.15
N GLN A 147 25.78 22.62 -18.37
CA GLN A 147 26.17 23.84 -17.68
C GLN A 147 26.65 23.56 -16.24
N PRO A 148 27.50 24.42 -15.65
CA PRO A 148 27.91 24.30 -14.24
C PRO A 148 26.73 24.19 -13.26
N SER A 149 25.60 24.84 -13.58
CA SER A 149 24.35 24.80 -12.84
C SER A 149 23.64 23.43 -12.86
N ASP A 150 23.81 22.63 -13.93
CA ASP A 150 23.25 21.28 -14.05
C ASP A 150 23.96 20.33 -13.09
N PHE A 151 25.30 20.34 -13.07
CA PHE A 151 26.08 19.55 -12.11
C PHE A 151 25.77 19.97 -10.66
N ARG A 152 25.65 21.28 -10.38
CA ARG A 152 25.26 21.79 -9.05
C ARG A 152 23.88 21.27 -8.66
N THR A 153 22.94 21.26 -9.60
CA THR A 153 21.59 20.74 -9.40
C THR A 153 21.62 19.24 -9.10
N ALA A 154 22.29 18.46 -9.94
CA ALA A 154 22.39 17.01 -9.82
C ALA A 154 22.99 16.57 -8.48
N ALA A 155 24.00 17.29 -7.98
CA ALA A 155 24.67 17.03 -6.70
C ALA A 155 23.73 16.96 -5.46
N PHE A 156 22.51 17.49 -5.57
CA PHE A 156 21.47 17.45 -4.53
C PHE A 156 20.19 16.72 -4.96
N ASN A 157 20.11 16.20 -6.20
CA ASN A 157 18.94 15.52 -6.76
C ASN A 157 19.19 14.03 -7.07
N MET A 158 20.25 13.42 -6.53
CA MET A 158 20.50 11.98 -6.65
C MET A 158 19.54 11.13 -5.80
N ARG A 159 19.17 9.95 -6.32
CA ARG A 159 18.40 8.91 -5.61
C ARG A 159 19.05 7.53 -5.81
N CYS A 160 18.73 6.60 -4.92
CA CYS A 160 19.03 5.17 -5.08
C CYS A 160 17.72 4.42 -5.32
N GLN A 161 17.56 3.83 -6.50
CA GLN A 161 16.41 2.99 -6.86
C GLN A 161 16.86 1.53 -6.93
N THR A 162 16.12 0.62 -6.30
CA THR A 162 16.41 -0.82 -6.40
C THR A 162 15.66 -1.45 -7.56
N GLY A 163 16.23 -2.52 -8.13
CA GLY A 163 15.55 -3.35 -9.11
C GLY A 163 14.35 -4.11 -8.55
N LEU A 164 13.45 -4.55 -9.44
CA LEU A 164 12.19 -5.24 -9.14
C LEU A 164 11.96 -6.46 -10.05
N LYS A 165 13.00 -6.97 -10.73
CA LYS A 165 12.90 -8.06 -11.72
C LYS A 165 12.13 -9.29 -11.22
N LYS A 166 12.41 -9.74 -9.99
CA LYS A 166 11.76 -10.93 -9.42
C LYS A 166 10.30 -10.63 -9.09
N GLU A 167 10.07 -9.55 -8.36
CA GLU A 167 8.76 -9.09 -7.91
C GLU A 167 7.80 -8.84 -9.09
N PHE A 168 8.29 -8.26 -10.19
CA PHE A 168 7.51 -8.04 -11.42
C PHE A 168 7.20 -9.35 -12.15
N LYS A 169 8.18 -10.24 -12.35
CA LYS A 169 7.96 -11.56 -12.99
C LYS A 169 6.91 -12.38 -12.22
N GLU A 170 7.04 -12.46 -10.90
CA GLU A 170 6.05 -13.13 -10.05
C GLU A 170 4.68 -12.44 -10.08
N GLY A 171 4.64 -11.12 -10.22
CA GLY A 171 3.40 -10.36 -10.38
C GLY A 171 2.67 -10.70 -11.67
N LEU A 172 3.39 -10.84 -12.80
CA LEU A 172 2.79 -11.33 -14.05
C LEU A 172 2.27 -12.76 -13.89
N ILE A 173 3.03 -13.66 -13.26
CA ILE A 173 2.59 -15.03 -13.02
C ILE A 173 1.29 -15.06 -12.20
N ARG A 174 1.21 -14.27 -11.11
CA ARG A 174 -0.01 -14.13 -10.29
C ARG A 174 -1.18 -13.50 -11.04
N SER A 175 -0.93 -12.62 -12.01
CA SER A 175 -2.01 -11.88 -12.70
C SER A 175 -2.94 -12.81 -13.49
N GLY A 176 -2.43 -13.92 -14.04
CA GLY A 176 -3.24 -14.89 -14.80
C GLY A 176 -4.50 -15.39 -14.08
N ALA A 177 -4.46 -15.46 -12.75
CA ALA A 177 -5.60 -15.92 -11.96
C ALA A 177 -6.82 -14.98 -11.98
N VAL A 178 -6.65 -13.73 -12.41
CA VAL A 178 -7.67 -12.66 -12.29
C VAL A 178 -7.70 -11.66 -13.46
N ILE A 179 -6.67 -11.59 -14.31
CA ILE A 179 -6.47 -10.48 -15.26
C ILE A 179 -7.59 -10.35 -16.29
N ASP A 180 -8.14 -11.45 -16.80
CA ASP A 180 -9.19 -11.40 -17.81
C ASP A 180 -10.53 -10.92 -17.22
N GLU A 181 -10.83 -11.31 -15.98
CA GLU A 181 -11.98 -10.76 -15.28
C GLU A 181 -11.78 -9.27 -14.94
N PHE A 182 -10.55 -8.84 -14.66
CA PHE A 182 -10.26 -7.41 -14.53
C PHE A 182 -10.49 -6.68 -15.85
N LYS A 183 -10.08 -7.23 -17.00
CA LYS A 183 -10.37 -6.65 -18.32
C LYS A 183 -11.88 -6.52 -18.55
N ASN A 184 -12.66 -7.52 -18.12
CA ASN A 184 -14.13 -7.48 -18.18
C ASN A 184 -14.71 -6.34 -17.36
N ILE A 185 -14.26 -6.15 -16.11
CA ILE A 185 -14.67 -5.03 -15.24
C ILE A 185 -14.29 -3.67 -15.86
N PHE A 186 -13.06 -3.51 -16.38
CA PHE A 186 -12.68 -2.26 -17.05
C PHE A 186 -13.53 -2.00 -18.30
N ARG A 187 -13.81 -3.03 -19.10
CA ARG A 187 -14.69 -2.94 -20.28
C ARG A 187 -16.13 -2.57 -19.92
N SER A 188 -16.72 -3.15 -18.86
CA SER A 188 -18.08 -2.80 -18.41
C SER A 188 -18.19 -1.37 -17.87
N HIS A 189 -17.07 -0.78 -17.43
CA HIS A 189 -17.01 0.64 -17.07
C HIS A 189 -16.74 1.56 -18.27
N GLY A 190 -16.53 1.03 -19.48
CA GLY A 190 -16.19 1.80 -20.69
C GLY A 190 -14.77 2.36 -20.64
N LEU A 191 -13.81 1.60 -20.07
CA LEU A 191 -12.43 2.03 -19.85
C LEU A 191 -11.45 1.16 -20.64
N PRO A 192 -10.26 1.69 -21.02
CA PRO A 192 -9.24 0.90 -21.73
C PRO A 192 -8.75 -0.27 -20.88
N VAL A 193 -8.78 -1.47 -21.46
CA VAL A 193 -8.45 -2.71 -20.75
C VAL A 193 -7.01 -2.79 -20.26
N ASP A 194 -6.07 -2.07 -20.90
CA ASP A 194 -4.67 -2.06 -20.48
C ASP A 194 -4.44 -1.36 -19.11
N LEU A 195 -5.47 -0.71 -18.53
CA LEU A 195 -5.44 -0.26 -17.13
C LEU A 195 -5.24 -1.41 -16.12
N VAL A 196 -5.53 -2.66 -16.51
CA VAL A 196 -5.24 -3.84 -15.68
C VAL A 196 -3.76 -4.04 -15.38
N PHE A 197 -2.84 -3.35 -16.06
CA PHE A 197 -1.41 -3.42 -15.72
C PHE A 197 -0.98 -2.49 -14.58
N LEU A 198 -1.86 -1.62 -14.08
CA LEU A 198 -1.55 -0.72 -12.95
C LEU A 198 -1.16 -1.46 -11.64
N PRO A 199 -1.79 -2.60 -11.26
CA PRO A 199 -1.36 -3.45 -10.15
C PRO A 199 0.08 -3.98 -10.24
N CYS A 200 0.70 -4.04 -11.42
CA CYS A 200 2.12 -4.38 -11.53
C CYS A 200 3.01 -3.34 -10.82
N VAL A 201 2.62 -2.06 -10.92
CA VAL A 201 3.29 -0.91 -10.28
C VAL A 201 2.93 -0.80 -8.81
N GLU A 202 1.64 -0.93 -8.47
CA GLU A 202 1.14 -0.71 -7.09
C GLU A 202 1.52 -1.83 -6.11
N SER A 203 1.23 -3.10 -6.46
CA SER A 203 1.41 -4.24 -5.55
C SER A 203 2.25 -5.39 -6.14
N SER A 204 2.63 -5.28 -7.41
CA SER A 204 3.07 -6.41 -8.23
C SER A 204 2.07 -7.58 -8.17
N TYR A 205 0.77 -7.28 -8.32
CA TYR A 205 -0.33 -8.26 -8.23
C TYR A 205 -0.34 -9.10 -6.93
N ASN A 206 0.13 -8.54 -5.81
CA ASN A 206 0.06 -9.23 -4.52
C ASN A 206 -1.27 -8.94 -3.82
N PHE A 207 -2.12 -9.97 -3.73
CA PHE A 207 -3.47 -9.90 -3.15
C PHE A 207 -3.46 -9.52 -1.66
N LYS A 208 -2.38 -9.85 -0.94
CA LYS A 208 -2.17 -9.58 0.50
C LYS A 208 -1.30 -8.33 0.75
N ALA A 209 -1.04 -7.50 -0.27
CA ALA A 209 -0.12 -6.37 -0.14
C ALA A 209 -0.63 -5.30 0.84
N TYR A 210 0.14 -5.03 1.90
CA TYR A 210 -0.09 -3.91 2.80
C TYR A 210 1.14 -2.98 2.89
N SER A 211 0.91 -1.67 2.82
CA SER A 211 1.97 -0.65 2.91
C SER A 211 2.17 -0.17 4.34
N LYS A 212 3.36 0.38 4.61
CA LYS A 212 3.70 1.00 5.91
C LYS A 212 2.75 2.13 6.32
N PHE A 213 2.00 2.68 5.36
CA PHE A 213 1.11 3.84 5.51
C PHE A 213 -0.37 3.48 5.29
N GLY A 214 -0.75 2.20 5.42
CA GLY A 214 -2.15 1.79 5.44
C GLY A 214 -2.83 1.58 4.09
N ALA A 215 -2.07 1.53 2.99
CA ALA A 215 -2.59 1.10 1.69
C ALA A 215 -2.70 -0.43 1.65
N SER A 216 -3.79 -0.97 1.09
CA SER A 216 -4.12 -2.41 1.17
C SER A 216 -4.55 -2.98 -0.19
N GLY A 217 -4.26 -4.26 -0.40
CA GLY A 217 -4.68 -5.06 -1.53
C GLY A 217 -4.00 -4.75 -2.86
N ILE A 218 -4.50 -5.37 -3.93
CA ILE A 218 -3.93 -5.35 -5.29
C ILE A 218 -3.72 -3.93 -5.81
N TRP A 219 -4.71 -3.08 -5.54
CA TRP A 219 -4.83 -1.71 -6.05
C TRP A 219 -4.30 -0.65 -5.06
N GLN A 220 -3.68 -1.09 -3.94
CA GLN A 220 -3.09 -0.24 -2.90
C GLN A 220 -4.00 0.93 -2.45
N PHE A 221 -5.28 0.66 -2.23
CA PHE A 221 -6.19 1.67 -1.73
C PHE A 221 -5.82 2.10 -0.30
N THR A 222 -5.56 3.39 -0.11
CA THR A 222 -5.56 3.98 1.24
C THR A 222 -6.97 3.88 1.83
N ARG A 223 -7.06 3.84 3.17
CA ARG A 223 -8.34 3.72 3.87
C ARG A 223 -9.32 4.85 3.51
N ALA A 224 -8.83 6.09 3.48
CA ALA A 224 -9.63 7.27 3.17
C ALA A 224 -10.17 7.26 1.72
N THR A 225 -9.36 6.85 0.74
CA THR A 225 -9.80 6.75 -0.65
C THR A 225 -10.74 5.57 -0.86
N GLY A 226 -10.43 4.41 -0.27
CA GLY A 226 -11.21 3.19 -0.46
C GLY A 226 -12.63 3.28 0.10
N ARG A 227 -12.84 3.96 1.24
CA ARG A 227 -14.17 4.20 1.84
C ARG A 227 -15.17 4.91 0.90
N LEU A 228 -14.68 5.61 -0.14
CA LEU A 228 -15.54 6.26 -1.14
C LEU A 228 -16.16 5.26 -2.14
N TYR A 229 -15.63 4.04 -2.22
CA TYR A 229 -15.99 3.05 -3.24
C TYR A 229 -16.30 1.66 -2.67
N MET A 230 -15.79 1.29 -1.49
CA MET A 230 -15.89 -0.05 -0.90
C MET A 230 -15.92 -0.01 0.63
N LYS A 231 -16.39 -1.09 1.26
CA LYS A 231 -16.50 -1.22 2.72
C LYS A 231 -15.15 -1.56 3.35
N ILE A 232 -14.77 -0.79 4.38
CA ILE A 232 -13.52 -1.00 5.13
C ILE A 232 -13.78 -0.83 6.63
N GLY A 233 -13.80 -1.95 7.34
CA GLY A 233 -14.02 -2.03 8.78
C GLY A 233 -13.48 -3.34 9.36
N TYR A 234 -13.53 -3.47 10.69
CA TYR A 234 -12.81 -4.52 11.44
C TYR A 234 -13.22 -5.96 11.08
N VAL A 235 -14.44 -6.16 10.57
CA VAL A 235 -14.93 -7.47 10.06
C VAL A 235 -14.58 -7.70 8.59
N VAL A 236 -14.61 -6.64 7.76
CA VAL A 236 -14.50 -6.71 6.29
C VAL A 236 -13.66 -5.56 5.75
N ASP A 237 -12.57 -5.88 5.05
CA ASP A 237 -11.79 -4.93 4.23
C ASP A 237 -11.86 -5.32 2.76
N GLU A 238 -12.81 -4.72 2.02
CA GLU A 238 -13.02 -5.01 0.59
C GLU A 238 -11.82 -4.60 -0.30
N ARG A 239 -10.83 -3.85 0.22
CA ARG A 239 -9.57 -3.59 -0.51
C ARG A 239 -8.80 -4.87 -0.77
N ARG A 240 -8.92 -5.87 0.11
CA ARG A 240 -8.29 -7.19 -0.01
C ARG A 240 -9.01 -8.09 -1.02
N ASP A 241 -10.20 -7.72 -1.49
CA ASP A 241 -10.95 -8.47 -2.50
C ASP A 241 -10.49 -8.12 -3.92
N PRO A 242 -9.96 -9.06 -4.72
CA PRO A 242 -9.49 -8.76 -6.07
C PRO A 242 -10.56 -8.13 -6.97
N TYR A 243 -11.81 -8.57 -6.86
CA TYR A 243 -12.87 -8.18 -7.79
C TYR A 243 -13.52 -6.85 -7.34
N ILE A 244 -13.85 -6.72 -6.05
CA ILE A 244 -14.45 -5.47 -5.52
C ILE A 244 -13.46 -4.31 -5.58
N SER A 245 -12.17 -4.55 -5.27
CA SER A 245 -11.16 -3.50 -5.38
C SER A 245 -10.84 -3.11 -6.84
N THR A 246 -11.03 -4.02 -7.81
CA THR A 246 -10.92 -3.69 -9.24
C THR A 246 -12.09 -2.83 -9.73
N ASP A 247 -13.33 -3.15 -9.34
CA ASP A 247 -14.48 -2.29 -9.63
C ASP A 247 -14.32 -0.88 -9.00
N ALA A 248 -13.83 -0.81 -7.76
CA ALA A 248 -13.50 0.45 -7.12
C ALA A 248 -12.38 1.22 -7.85
N ALA A 249 -11.36 0.53 -8.36
CA ALA A 249 -10.29 1.14 -9.17
C ALA A 249 -10.83 1.66 -10.50
N ALA A 250 -11.68 0.90 -11.19
CA ALA A 250 -12.36 1.34 -12.40
C ALA A 250 -13.21 2.60 -12.15
N ARG A 251 -14.04 2.62 -11.09
CA ARG A 251 -14.83 3.82 -10.71
C ARG A 251 -13.95 5.03 -10.37
N LEU A 252 -12.84 4.85 -9.65
CA LEU A 252 -11.90 5.93 -9.35
C LEU A 252 -11.19 6.45 -10.61
N LEU A 253 -10.72 5.56 -11.48
CA LEU A 253 -10.04 5.94 -12.73
C LEU A 253 -11.01 6.62 -13.71
N LYS A 254 -12.26 6.13 -13.82
CA LYS A 254 -13.34 6.78 -14.57
C LYS A 254 -13.62 8.19 -14.07
N LYS A 255 -13.71 8.39 -12.75
CA LYS A 255 -13.85 9.72 -12.15
C LYS A 255 -12.65 10.63 -12.44
N ASN A 256 -11.43 10.13 -12.27
CA ASN A 256 -10.22 10.89 -12.57
C ASN A 256 -10.16 11.31 -14.05
N TYR A 257 -10.53 10.42 -14.97
CA TYR A 257 -10.58 10.71 -16.40
C TYR A 257 -11.69 11.69 -16.75
N ALA A 258 -12.90 11.54 -16.19
CA ALA A 258 -14.00 12.49 -16.42
C ALA A 258 -13.62 13.94 -16.03
N GLU A 259 -12.81 14.09 -14.98
CA GLU A 259 -12.37 15.37 -14.40
C GLU A 259 -11.10 15.96 -15.03
N LEU A 260 -10.28 15.15 -15.69
CA LEU A 260 -8.97 15.56 -16.23
C LEU A 260 -8.87 15.44 -17.76
N LYS A 261 -9.75 14.65 -18.39
CA LYS A 261 -9.89 14.37 -19.83
C LYS A 261 -8.63 13.82 -20.53
N GLU A 262 -7.63 13.39 -19.76
CA GLU A 262 -6.35 12.87 -20.25
C GLU A 262 -5.88 11.72 -19.35
N TRP A 263 -5.61 10.55 -19.92
CA TRP A 263 -5.10 9.39 -19.16
C TRP A 263 -3.78 9.61 -18.42
N PRO A 264 -2.75 10.29 -18.99
CA PRO A 264 -1.53 10.60 -18.24
C PRO A 264 -1.82 11.33 -16.93
N LEU A 265 -2.78 12.26 -16.94
CA LEU A 265 -3.22 12.98 -15.75
C LEU A 265 -4.10 12.12 -14.84
N ALA A 266 -5.03 11.34 -15.40
CA ALA A 266 -5.95 10.49 -14.64
C ALA A 266 -5.23 9.38 -13.85
N LEU A 267 -4.21 8.76 -14.47
CA LEU A 267 -3.30 7.81 -13.83
C LEU A 267 -2.42 8.52 -12.78
N THR A 268 -1.81 9.66 -13.11
CA THR A 268 -1.03 10.43 -12.12
C THR A 268 -1.90 10.85 -10.92
N ALA A 269 -3.18 11.14 -11.14
CA ALA A 269 -4.16 11.47 -10.09
C ALA A 269 -4.58 10.27 -9.23
N TYR A 270 -4.41 9.03 -9.71
CA TYR A 270 -4.61 7.82 -8.90
C TYR A 270 -3.60 7.80 -7.74
N ASN A 271 -2.31 8.00 -8.05
CA ASN A 271 -1.23 8.07 -7.06
C ASN A 271 -1.21 9.37 -6.24
N HIS A 272 -1.37 10.52 -6.91
CA HIS A 272 -1.17 11.85 -6.29
C HIS A 272 -2.43 12.46 -5.68
N GLY A 273 -3.60 11.91 -5.99
CA GLY A 273 -4.91 12.47 -5.65
C GLY A 273 -5.39 13.52 -6.66
N LEU A 274 -6.65 13.38 -7.08
CA LEU A 274 -7.32 14.22 -8.08
C LEU A 274 -7.15 15.72 -7.83
N SER A 275 -7.46 16.21 -6.63
CA SER A 275 -7.36 17.65 -6.31
C SER A 275 -5.92 18.19 -6.39
N GLY A 276 -4.91 17.34 -6.21
CA GLY A 276 -3.51 17.71 -6.43
C GLY A 276 -3.22 17.94 -7.91
N ILE A 277 -3.69 17.04 -8.77
CA ILE A 277 -3.50 17.13 -10.23
C ILE A 277 -4.39 18.19 -10.88
N LYS A 278 -5.62 18.46 -10.39
CA LYS A 278 -6.41 19.61 -10.84
C LYS A 278 -5.68 20.94 -10.60
N ARG A 279 -4.99 21.11 -9.45
CA ARG A 279 -4.14 22.29 -9.20
C ARG A 279 -2.91 22.33 -10.12
N ALA A 280 -2.28 21.19 -10.38
CA ALA A 280 -1.16 21.11 -11.31
C ALA A 280 -1.57 21.46 -12.75
N LYS A 281 -2.72 20.93 -13.23
CA LYS A 281 -3.32 21.25 -14.54
C LYS A 281 -3.65 22.73 -14.66
N LYS A 282 -4.35 23.32 -13.67
CA LYS A 282 -4.63 24.76 -13.62
C LYS A 282 -3.35 25.62 -13.66
N SER A 283 -2.24 25.14 -13.08
CA SER A 283 -0.98 25.89 -13.05
C SER A 283 -0.13 25.76 -14.32
N LYS A 284 -0.21 24.64 -15.06
CA LYS A 284 0.76 24.29 -16.13
C LYS A 284 0.16 23.82 -17.46
N GLY A 285 -1.15 23.63 -17.55
CA GLY A 285 -1.84 23.17 -18.75
C GLY A 285 -1.69 21.66 -18.99
N SER A 286 -0.56 21.24 -19.56
CA SER A 286 -0.34 19.87 -20.04
C SER A 286 0.48 18.99 -19.09
N TYR A 287 0.33 17.66 -19.25
CA TYR A 287 1.10 16.65 -18.52
C TYR A 287 2.62 16.89 -18.58
N GLU A 288 3.19 17.14 -19.77
CA GLU A 288 4.63 17.36 -19.94
C GLU A 288 5.11 18.62 -19.19
N LYS A 289 4.35 19.71 -19.25
CA LYS A 289 4.64 20.95 -18.51
C LYS A 289 4.57 20.73 -17.00
N ILE A 290 3.66 19.88 -16.51
CA ILE A 290 3.56 19.49 -15.09
C ILE A 290 4.80 18.73 -14.64
N ILE A 291 5.18 17.62 -15.29
CA ILE A 291 6.32 16.81 -14.85
C ILE A 291 7.63 17.61 -14.90
N LYS A 292 7.84 18.41 -15.97
CA LYS A 292 9.02 19.25 -16.16
C LYS A 292 9.09 20.35 -15.11
N SER A 293 8.02 21.13 -14.91
CA SER A 293 8.09 22.41 -14.19
C SER A 293 7.24 22.53 -12.92
N TYR A 294 6.19 21.73 -12.71
CA TYR A 294 5.39 21.83 -11.48
C TYR A 294 6.19 21.38 -10.25
N ARG A 295 6.07 22.12 -9.15
CA ARG A 295 6.76 21.86 -7.88
C ARG A 295 5.77 22.06 -6.74
N SER A 296 5.70 21.08 -5.85
CA SER A 296 5.00 21.22 -4.57
C SER A 296 5.69 20.37 -3.49
N ARG A 297 5.22 20.48 -2.25
CA ARG A 297 5.74 19.66 -1.14
C ARG A 297 5.39 18.18 -1.28
N SER A 298 4.29 17.83 -1.94
CA SER A 298 3.85 16.44 -2.18
C SER A 298 4.20 15.90 -3.58
N PHE A 299 4.31 16.74 -4.62
CA PHE A 299 4.57 16.30 -5.99
C PHE A 299 6.06 16.02 -6.21
N LYS A 300 6.48 14.84 -5.73
CA LYS A 300 7.87 14.34 -5.69
C LYS A 300 8.09 13.21 -6.70
N PHE A 301 9.22 12.51 -6.58
CA PHE A 301 9.70 11.52 -7.56
C PHE A 301 8.66 10.48 -7.96
N ALA A 302 7.96 9.83 -7.01
CA ALA A 302 6.96 8.81 -7.30
C ALA A 302 5.79 9.37 -8.14
N SER A 303 5.09 10.39 -7.66
CA SER A 303 3.98 11.00 -8.40
C SER A 303 4.38 11.59 -9.76
N LYS A 304 5.65 11.98 -9.96
CA LYS A 304 6.15 12.42 -11.28
C LYS A 304 6.36 11.27 -12.27
N ASN A 305 6.74 10.10 -11.77
CA ASN A 305 7.11 8.94 -12.59
C ASN A 305 5.99 7.93 -12.77
N PHE A 306 4.93 7.99 -11.96
CA PHE A 306 3.84 7.01 -11.94
C PHE A 306 3.26 6.65 -13.32
N TYR A 307 3.08 7.63 -14.21
CA TYR A 307 2.66 7.34 -15.59
C TYR A 307 3.75 6.63 -16.40
N SER A 308 5.02 7.02 -16.28
CA SER A 308 6.15 6.31 -16.91
C SER A 308 6.33 4.89 -16.37
N GLU A 309 6.08 4.67 -15.08
CA GLU A 309 6.03 3.36 -14.43
C GLU A 309 4.90 2.49 -15.02
N PHE A 310 3.70 3.05 -15.20
CA PHE A 310 2.59 2.37 -15.88
C PHE A 310 2.91 2.03 -17.35
N LEU A 311 3.46 2.98 -18.12
CA LEU A 311 3.88 2.74 -19.51
C LEU A 311 4.89 1.58 -19.59
N ALA A 312 5.90 1.59 -18.73
CA ALA A 312 6.90 0.52 -18.65
C ALA A 312 6.27 -0.82 -18.26
N ALA A 313 5.35 -0.82 -17.29
CA ALA A 313 4.65 -2.02 -16.86
C ALA A 313 3.79 -2.60 -18.00
N ARG A 314 3.04 -1.77 -18.74
CA ARG A 314 2.26 -2.18 -19.93
C ARG A 314 3.15 -2.80 -21.00
N ILE A 315 4.27 -2.15 -21.34
CA ILE A 315 5.22 -2.64 -22.36
C ILE A 315 5.78 -4.02 -21.98
N VAL A 316 6.20 -4.20 -20.73
CA VAL A 316 6.77 -5.47 -20.25
C VAL A 316 5.70 -6.55 -20.14
N ALA A 317 4.53 -6.23 -19.59
CA ALA A 317 3.44 -7.20 -19.39
C ALA A 317 2.80 -7.69 -20.69
N LYS A 318 2.80 -6.89 -21.77
CA LYS A 318 2.37 -7.30 -23.11
C LYS A 318 3.45 -8.10 -23.87
N ASN A 319 4.68 -8.18 -23.35
CA ASN A 319 5.81 -8.86 -23.99
C ASN A 319 6.59 -9.77 -23.01
N PRO A 320 5.94 -10.62 -22.20
CA PRO A 320 6.60 -11.32 -21.09
C PRO A 320 7.76 -12.20 -21.55
N ASN A 321 7.57 -12.96 -22.65
CA ASN A 321 8.57 -13.88 -23.20
C ASN A 321 9.88 -13.17 -23.57
N LYS A 322 9.80 -11.95 -24.10
CA LYS A 322 10.96 -11.11 -24.46
C LYS A 322 11.83 -10.72 -23.26
N TYR A 323 11.23 -10.57 -22.08
CA TYR A 323 11.90 -10.05 -20.88
C TYR A 323 12.20 -11.12 -19.83
N PHE A 324 11.47 -12.24 -19.81
CA PHE A 324 11.52 -13.23 -18.75
C PHE A 324 11.65 -14.70 -19.22
N GLY A 325 11.72 -14.93 -20.53
CA GLY A 325 11.54 -16.26 -21.13
C GLY A 325 10.11 -16.76 -20.98
N ASN A 326 9.87 -18.05 -21.26
CA ASN A 326 8.55 -18.65 -21.04
C ASN A 326 8.12 -18.50 -19.57
N ILE A 327 6.88 -18.08 -19.33
CA ILE A 327 6.27 -18.00 -18.00
C ILE A 327 4.91 -18.69 -18.00
N VAL A 328 4.70 -19.57 -17.03
CA VAL A 328 3.39 -20.18 -16.79
C VAL A 328 2.59 -19.25 -15.88
N LEU A 329 1.47 -18.74 -16.38
CA LEU A 329 0.56 -17.91 -15.60
C LEU A 329 -0.29 -18.78 -14.68
N HIS A 330 -0.68 -18.25 -13.52
CA HIS A 330 -1.64 -18.92 -12.64
C HIS A 330 -3.00 -19.07 -13.34
N LYS A 331 -3.67 -20.20 -13.11
CA LYS A 331 -5.03 -20.45 -13.64
C LYS A 331 -6.09 -19.62 -12.90
N PRO A 332 -7.19 -19.21 -13.56
CA PRO A 332 -8.31 -18.55 -12.90
C PRO A 332 -8.91 -19.35 -11.73
N VAL A 333 -9.27 -18.67 -10.64
CA VAL A 333 -9.88 -19.31 -9.46
C VAL A 333 -11.39 -19.42 -9.65
N THR A 334 -11.91 -20.64 -9.81
CA THR A 334 -13.34 -20.90 -9.94
C THR A 334 -14.03 -21.00 -8.58
N PHE A 335 -15.09 -20.22 -8.38
CA PHE A 335 -15.93 -20.26 -7.18
C PHE A 335 -17.40 -20.04 -7.54
N GLN A 336 -18.28 -20.29 -6.59
CA GLN A 336 -19.67 -19.84 -6.58
C GLN A 336 -19.90 -18.89 -5.40
N THR A 337 -21.01 -18.14 -5.40
CA THR A 337 -21.28 -17.10 -4.40
C THR A 337 -22.68 -17.23 -3.81
N LEU A 338 -22.80 -17.05 -2.49
CA LEU A 338 -24.06 -16.91 -1.77
C LEU A 338 -24.12 -15.55 -1.08
N LYS A 339 -25.27 -14.85 -1.17
CA LYS A 339 -25.53 -13.66 -0.34
C LYS A 339 -26.12 -14.09 1.01
N THR A 340 -25.44 -13.77 2.12
CA THR A 340 -25.88 -14.16 3.46
C THR A 340 -27.18 -13.45 3.87
N LYS A 341 -28.19 -14.22 4.34
CA LYS A 341 -29.49 -13.67 4.80
C LYS A 341 -29.42 -13.09 6.23
N GLY A 342 -28.61 -13.69 7.10
CA GLY A 342 -28.28 -13.23 8.45
C GLY A 342 -26.76 -13.20 8.69
N TYR A 343 -26.36 -13.13 9.96
CA TYR A 343 -24.97 -13.31 10.37
C TYR A 343 -24.64 -14.81 10.47
N LEU A 344 -23.42 -15.23 10.12
CA LEU A 344 -23.00 -16.64 10.20
C LEU A 344 -21.67 -16.79 10.96
N GLN A 345 -21.57 -17.80 11.83
CA GLN A 345 -20.28 -18.24 12.36
C GLN A 345 -19.54 -19.09 11.32
N VAL A 346 -18.33 -18.69 10.95
CA VAL A 346 -17.58 -19.37 9.87
C VAL A 346 -17.21 -20.81 10.20
N LYS A 347 -17.06 -21.16 11.49
CA LYS A 347 -16.85 -22.54 11.92
C LYS A 347 -18.08 -23.40 11.63
N GLU A 348 -19.28 -22.95 11.99
CA GLU A 348 -20.52 -23.67 11.69
C GLU A 348 -20.75 -23.81 10.18
N VAL A 349 -20.38 -22.80 9.38
CA VAL A 349 -20.41 -22.90 7.91
C VAL A 349 -19.42 -23.95 7.39
N SER A 350 -18.20 -23.99 7.93
CA SER A 350 -17.17 -25.00 7.62
C SER A 350 -17.70 -26.40 7.94
N ASP A 351 -18.14 -26.62 9.17
CA ASP A 351 -18.58 -27.91 9.70
C ASP A 351 -19.85 -28.41 8.97
N ARG A 352 -20.82 -27.53 8.69
CA ARG A 352 -22.10 -27.86 8.04
C ARG A 352 -21.99 -28.15 6.54
N LEU A 353 -20.95 -27.62 5.88
CA LEU A 353 -20.70 -27.83 4.45
C LEU A 353 -19.56 -28.83 4.17
N GLY A 354 -18.76 -29.20 5.17
CA GLY A 354 -17.56 -30.02 4.96
C GLY A 354 -16.45 -29.31 4.17
N ILE A 355 -16.41 -27.97 4.21
CA ILE A 355 -15.42 -27.16 3.49
C ILE A 355 -14.40 -26.62 4.49
N ASN A 356 -13.11 -26.82 4.24
CA ASN A 356 -12.05 -26.34 5.12
C ASN A 356 -12.12 -24.81 5.29
N ILE A 357 -12.06 -24.33 6.53
CA ILE A 357 -12.03 -22.90 6.89
C ILE A 357 -10.92 -22.11 6.15
N LEU A 358 -9.81 -22.75 5.79
CA LEU A 358 -8.73 -22.15 5.02
C LEU A 358 -9.12 -21.89 3.55
N ASP A 359 -9.94 -22.74 2.94
CA ASP A 359 -10.45 -22.55 1.58
C ASP A 359 -11.50 -21.43 1.55
N ILE A 360 -12.40 -21.41 2.53
CA ILE A 360 -13.34 -20.29 2.75
C ILE A 360 -12.54 -18.99 2.91
N ARG A 361 -11.44 -19.00 3.67
CA ARG A 361 -10.56 -17.82 3.85
C ARG A 361 -9.82 -17.42 2.58
N SER A 362 -9.36 -18.37 1.78
CA SER A 362 -8.67 -18.12 0.51
C SER A 362 -9.59 -17.44 -0.51
N LEU A 363 -10.84 -17.90 -0.62
CA LEU A 363 -11.84 -17.35 -1.55
C LEU A 363 -12.47 -16.02 -1.07
N ASN A 364 -12.41 -15.74 0.24
CA ASN A 364 -13.01 -14.55 0.85
C ASN A 364 -11.95 -13.65 1.52
N PRO A 365 -10.95 -13.13 0.79
CA PRO A 365 -9.85 -12.38 1.38
C PRO A 365 -10.24 -11.04 2.01
N SER A 366 -11.46 -10.54 1.76
CA SER A 366 -12.02 -9.37 2.46
C SER A 366 -12.49 -9.66 3.87
N LEU A 367 -12.87 -10.91 4.20
CA LEU A 367 -13.17 -11.30 5.57
C LEU A 367 -11.88 -11.25 6.38
N ARG A 368 -11.92 -10.52 7.50
CA ARG A 368 -10.74 -10.29 8.34
C ARG A 368 -10.59 -11.37 9.40
N LYS A 369 -9.42 -11.42 10.07
CA LYS A 369 -9.15 -12.35 11.17
C LYS A 369 -10.26 -12.46 12.23
N PRO A 370 -10.93 -11.37 12.67
CA PRO A 370 -12.04 -11.45 13.63
C PRO A 370 -13.18 -12.38 13.21
N VAL A 371 -13.34 -12.66 11.91
CA VAL A 371 -14.29 -13.67 11.43
C VAL A 371 -13.75 -15.08 11.66
N PHE A 372 -12.51 -15.33 11.24
CA PHE A 372 -11.88 -16.65 11.25
C PHE A 372 -11.44 -17.18 12.62
N ASN A 373 -11.34 -16.31 13.64
CA ASN A 373 -11.10 -16.72 15.03
C ASN A 373 -12.40 -16.76 15.88
N GLY A 374 -13.57 -16.45 15.29
CA GLY A 374 -14.86 -16.48 15.97
C GLY A 374 -15.22 -15.25 16.80
N GLN A 375 -14.40 -14.19 16.80
CA GLN A 375 -14.71 -12.92 17.50
C GLN A 375 -15.95 -12.22 16.91
N LYS A 376 -16.14 -12.33 15.59
CA LYS A 376 -17.20 -11.71 14.80
C LYS A 376 -17.78 -12.75 13.83
N TYR A 377 -19.04 -12.58 13.47
CA TYR A 377 -19.70 -13.34 12.43
C TYR A 377 -19.44 -12.74 11.04
N ILE A 378 -19.50 -13.59 10.01
CA ILE A 378 -19.66 -13.18 8.61
C ILE A 378 -20.90 -12.27 8.57
N PRO A 379 -20.81 -11.03 8.04
CA PRO A 379 -21.90 -10.07 8.16
C PRO A 379 -23.10 -10.44 7.27
N ARG A 380 -24.29 -9.99 7.68
CA ARG A 380 -25.52 -10.02 6.87
C ARG A 380 -25.30 -9.31 5.53
N GLY A 381 -25.78 -9.90 4.44
CA GLY A 381 -25.69 -9.36 3.08
C GLY A 381 -24.31 -9.49 2.42
N PHE A 382 -23.37 -10.24 3.03
CA PHE A 382 -22.06 -10.52 2.47
C PHE A 382 -22.15 -11.49 1.29
N LYS A 383 -21.33 -11.28 0.25
CA LYS A 383 -21.18 -12.18 -0.91
C LYS A 383 -20.13 -13.25 -0.58
N LEU A 384 -20.56 -14.30 0.12
CA LEU A 384 -19.70 -15.40 0.57
C LEU A 384 -19.38 -16.36 -0.58
N ARG A 385 -18.10 -16.53 -0.90
CA ARG A 385 -17.62 -17.42 -1.96
C ARG A 385 -17.28 -18.82 -1.44
N PHE A 386 -17.54 -19.83 -2.26
CA PHE A 386 -17.26 -21.24 -1.99
C PHE A 386 -16.64 -21.93 -3.21
N PRO A 387 -15.88 -23.03 -3.04
CA PRO A 387 -15.51 -23.92 -4.14
C PRO A 387 -16.76 -24.43 -4.87
N LYS A 388 -16.67 -24.70 -6.18
CA LYS A 388 -17.77 -25.27 -6.99
C LYS A 388 -17.96 -26.78 -6.78
N ILE A 389 -17.86 -27.26 -5.54
CA ILE A 389 -17.96 -28.68 -5.18
C ILE A 389 -19.38 -29.05 -4.71
N ILE A 390 -20.13 -28.08 -4.18
CA ILE A 390 -21.49 -28.29 -3.64
C ILE A 390 -22.48 -27.41 -4.42
N PRO A 391 -23.60 -27.94 -4.94
CA PRO A 391 -24.61 -27.13 -5.62
C PRO A 391 -25.14 -25.96 -4.77
N ALA A 392 -25.37 -24.79 -5.40
CA ALA A 392 -25.80 -23.59 -4.69
C ALA A 392 -27.16 -23.69 -3.94
N PRO A 393 -28.17 -24.44 -4.43
CA PRO A 393 -29.40 -24.68 -3.66
C PRO A 393 -29.15 -25.42 -2.34
N ASP A 394 -28.26 -26.41 -2.34
CA ASP A 394 -27.93 -27.20 -1.16
C ASP A 394 -27.23 -26.37 -0.09
N ILE A 395 -26.34 -25.45 -0.48
CA ILE A 395 -25.72 -24.51 0.46
C ILE A 395 -26.79 -23.65 1.15
N ASN A 396 -27.77 -23.13 0.39
CA ASN A 396 -28.88 -22.36 0.98
C ASN A 396 -29.67 -23.17 2.01
N LYS A 397 -30.06 -24.41 1.66
CA LYS A 397 -30.82 -25.31 2.55
C LYS A 397 -30.01 -25.68 3.79
N ARG A 398 -28.73 -26.02 3.63
CA ARG A 398 -27.83 -26.44 4.72
C ARG A 398 -27.53 -25.34 5.73
N LEU A 399 -27.44 -24.07 5.29
CA LEU A 399 -27.10 -22.92 6.15
C LEU A 399 -28.31 -22.19 6.76
N ALA A 400 -29.55 -22.51 6.36
CA ALA A 400 -30.74 -21.74 6.74
C ALA A 400 -30.93 -21.60 8.27
N ALA A 401 -30.64 -22.65 9.04
CA ALA A 401 -30.78 -22.67 10.49
C ALA A 401 -29.59 -22.04 11.27
N LEU A 402 -28.50 -21.65 10.58
CA LEU A 402 -27.28 -21.13 11.22
C LEU A 402 -27.25 -19.59 11.30
N TYR A 403 -28.29 -18.91 10.82
CA TYR A 403 -28.32 -17.46 10.80
C TYR A 403 -28.61 -16.86 12.18
N HIS A 404 -27.72 -16.00 12.66
CA HIS A 404 -27.97 -15.13 13.81
C HIS A 404 -28.48 -13.75 13.35
N ASP A 405 -29.29 -13.10 14.21
CA ASP A 405 -29.82 -11.76 13.93
C ASP A 405 -28.86 -10.61 14.23
N ARG A 406 -27.94 -10.80 15.17
CA ARG A 406 -27.05 -9.75 15.69
C ARG A 406 -25.58 -10.15 15.53
N GLN A 407 -24.74 -9.15 15.29
CA GLN A 407 -23.29 -9.31 15.29
C GLN A 407 -22.77 -9.50 16.72
N LYS A 408 -21.72 -10.32 16.91
CA LYS A 408 -21.01 -10.44 18.20
C LYS A 408 -20.44 -9.07 18.61
N PRO A 409 -20.74 -8.56 19.82
CA PRO A 409 -20.18 -7.30 20.31
C PRO A 409 -18.71 -7.50 20.72
N SER A 410 -17.86 -6.54 20.38
CA SER A 410 -16.50 -6.47 20.91
C SER A 410 -16.54 -6.05 22.38
N ARG A 411 -15.70 -6.70 23.20
CA ARG A 411 -15.56 -6.41 24.63
C ARG A 411 -14.16 -5.85 24.88
N PHE A 412 -14.06 -4.78 25.66
CA PHE A 412 -12.77 -4.17 26.02
C PHE A 412 -12.80 -3.60 27.44
N HIS A 413 -11.63 -3.59 28.07
CA HIS A 413 -11.37 -2.98 29.38
C HIS A 413 -10.26 -1.94 29.22
N ARG A 414 -10.49 -0.71 29.71
CA ARG A 414 -9.46 0.32 29.76
C ARG A 414 -8.71 0.20 31.08
N VAL A 415 -7.41 -0.08 31.00
CA VAL A 415 -6.50 -0.22 32.15
C VAL A 415 -6.49 1.08 32.97
N GLN A 416 -6.75 0.96 34.27
CA GLN A 416 -6.72 2.03 35.26
C GLN A 416 -5.41 2.02 36.07
N LYS A 417 -5.26 2.97 36.99
CA LYS A 417 -4.20 2.93 38.01
C LYS A 417 -4.41 1.68 38.89
N ASN A 418 -3.33 0.97 39.21
CA ASN A 418 -3.29 -0.28 39.99
C ASN A 418 -3.88 -1.55 39.31
N ASP A 419 -4.34 -1.48 38.06
CA ASP A 419 -4.74 -2.68 37.32
C ASP A 419 -3.55 -3.62 37.03
N THR A 420 -3.80 -4.92 37.07
CA THR A 420 -2.88 -5.97 36.56
C THR A 420 -3.61 -6.83 35.53
N ALA A 421 -2.87 -7.48 34.62
CA ALA A 421 -3.51 -8.39 33.67
C ALA A 421 -4.23 -9.56 34.38
N GLY A 422 -3.71 -10.02 35.51
CA GLY A 422 -4.34 -11.06 36.34
C GLY A 422 -5.64 -10.60 37.01
N SER A 423 -5.67 -9.38 37.58
CA SER A 423 -6.89 -8.83 38.19
C SER A 423 -7.97 -8.56 37.15
N ILE A 424 -7.62 -8.01 35.99
CA ILE A 424 -8.56 -7.82 34.87
C ILE A 424 -9.09 -9.16 34.36
N ALA A 425 -8.22 -10.16 34.20
CA ALA A 425 -8.62 -11.49 33.76
C ALA A 425 -9.66 -12.11 34.71
N ARG A 426 -9.40 -12.05 36.02
CA ARG A 426 -10.31 -12.53 37.07
C ARG A 426 -11.64 -11.75 37.08
N LEU A 427 -11.58 -10.42 37.04
CA LEU A 427 -12.75 -9.53 37.03
C LEU A 427 -13.72 -9.83 35.88
N HIS A 428 -13.20 -10.17 34.70
CA HIS A 428 -14.01 -10.45 33.51
C HIS A 428 -14.23 -11.96 33.26
N SER A 429 -13.87 -12.82 34.21
CA SER A 429 -14.00 -14.29 34.10
C SER A 429 -13.36 -14.88 32.83
N VAL A 430 -12.20 -14.34 32.43
CA VAL A 430 -11.40 -14.84 31.30
C VAL A 430 -10.08 -15.41 31.81
N ARG A 431 -9.54 -16.45 31.16
CA ARG A 431 -8.24 -17.00 31.55
C ARG A 431 -7.15 -15.97 31.27
N LEU A 432 -6.16 -15.85 32.15
CA LEU A 432 -5.06 -14.89 31.98
C LEU A 432 -4.28 -15.15 30.66
N ASN A 433 -4.04 -16.41 30.31
CA ASN A 433 -3.39 -16.77 29.05
C ASN A 433 -4.22 -16.34 27.83
N ASP A 434 -5.54 -16.47 27.89
CA ASP A 434 -6.44 -16.04 26.82
C ASP A 434 -6.42 -14.51 26.68
N LEU A 435 -6.42 -13.77 27.80
CA LEU A 435 -6.27 -12.30 27.80
C LEU A 435 -4.91 -11.85 27.25
N ILE A 436 -3.83 -12.56 27.61
CA ILE A 436 -2.47 -12.34 27.08
C ILE A 436 -2.46 -12.52 25.57
N LEU A 437 -2.92 -13.67 25.07
CA LEU A 437 -2.92 -13.99 23.64
C LEU A 437 -3.86 -13.06 22.85
N ALA A 438 -5.06 -12.79 23.38
CA ALA A 438 -6.06 -11.87 22.81
C ALA A 438 -5.54 -10.46 22.53
N ASN A 439 -4.57 -10.01 23.33
CA ASN A 439 -3.95 -8.70 23.24
C ASN A 439 -2.50 -8.76 22.75
N SER A 440 -2.00 -9.95 22.38
CA SER A 440 -0.59 -10.17 22.05
C SER A 440 0.39 -9.69 23.14
N LEU A 441 0.00 -9.72 24.43
CA LEU A 441 0.86 -9.26 25.55
C LEU A 441 2.17 -10.06 25.60
N ASN A 442 3.19 -9.46 26.21
CA ASN A 442 4.46 -10.16 26.46
C ASN A 442 4.27 -11.27 27.52
N LYS A 443 5.28 -12.14 27.70
CA LYS A 443 5.24 -13.21 28.74
C LYS A 443 5.09 -12.70 30.18
N ARG A 444 5.39 -11.42 30.44
CA ARG A 444 5.21 -10.77 31.75
C ARG A 444 3.82 -10.13 31.91
N ALA A 445 2.93 -10.29 30.92
CA ALA A 445 1.61 -9.69 30.84
C ALA A 445 1.59 -8.18 31.13
N THR A 446 2.64 -7.45 30.72
CA THR A 446 2.79 -6.01 31.03
C THR A 446 1.67 -5.19 30.38
N ILE A 447 1.03 -4.33 31.17
CA ILE A 447 -0.03 -3.41 30.75
C ILE A 447 0.26 -2.00 31.26
N TYR A 448 -0.27 -0.99 30.56
CA TYR A 448 -0.03 0.42 30.84
C TYR A 448 -1.35 1.17 31.09
N ILE A 449 -1.34 2.17 31.99
CA ILE A 449 -2.53 2.98 32.29
C ILE A 449 -3.06 3.62 30.99
N GLY A 450 -4.38 3.51 30.75
CA GLY A 450 -5.03 4.00 29.54
C GLY A 450 -4.98 3.07 28.32
N GLN A 451 -4.28 1.95 28.39
CA GLN A 451 -4.31 0.89 27.39
C GLN A 451 -5.72 0.24 27.32
N ASN A 452 -6.20 -0.09 26.12
CA ASN A 452 -7.49 -0.77 25.95
C ASN A 452 -7.26 -2.24 25.61
N LEU A 453 -7.48 -3.11 26.59
CA LEU A 453 -7.40 -4.56 26.44
C LEU A 453 -8.72 -5.11 25.86
N ARG A 454 -8.63 -5.85 24.76
CA ARG A 454 -9.72 -6.70 24.28
C ARG A 454 -9.97 -7.82 25.29
N LEU A 455 -11.23 -8.05 25.64
CA LEU A 455 -11.63 -9.21 26.44
C LEU A 455 -12.05 -10.33 25.48
N PRO A 456 -11.46 -11.54 25.55
CA PRO A 456 -11.90 -12.65 24.73
C PRO A 456 -13.32 -13.09 25.10
N VAL A 457 -14.01 -13.73 24.15
CA VAL A 457 -15.32 -14.33 24.39
C VAL A 457 -15.18 -15.83 24.65
N LYS A 458 -16.17 -16.42 25.32
CA LYS A 458 -16.25 -17.88 25.50
C LYS A 458 -16.18 -18.55 24.11
N ASP A 459 -15.43 -19.65 24.05
CA ASP A 459 -15.24 -20.49 22.86
C ASP A 459 -14.53 -19.81 21.66
N GLU A 460 -13.80 -18.70 21.90
CA GLU A 460 -12.94 -18.08 20.89
C GLU A 460 -11.69 -18.92 20.59
N ILE A 461 -11.36 -19.12 19.31
CA ILE A 461 -10.14 -19.84 18.91
C ILE A 461 -8.96 -18.87 18.88
N ILE A 462 -8.27 -18.73 20.02
CA ILE A 462 -7.13 -17.81 20.17
C ILE A 462 -5.81 -18.49 19.76
N LEU A 463 -5.55 -18.52 18.45
CA LEU A 463 -4.30 -19.05 17.90
C LEU A 463 -3.09 -18.19 18.31
N ALA A 464 -2.10 -18.82 18.96
CA ALA A 464 -0.83 -18.17 19.27
C ALA A 464 -0.07 -17.80 17.97
N ARG A 465 0.36 -16.54 17.85
CA ARG A 465 1.29 -16.13 16.79
C ARG A 465 2.62 -16.85 16.96
N LYS A 466 3.01 -17.69 15.99
CA LYS A 466 4.41 -18.11 15.84
C LYS A 466 5.27 -16.85 15.62
N GLY A 467 6.17 -16.56 16.56
CA GLY A 467 7.15 -15.49 16.42
C GLY A 467 6.73 -14.09 16.87
N THR A 468 6.27 -13.91 18.11
CA THR A 468 6.45 -12.61 18.79
C THR A 468 7.95 -12.36 19.00
N ALA A 469 8.49 -11.34 18.31
CA ALA A 469 9.93 -11.09 18.29
C ALA A 469 10.47 -10.76 19.70
N ILE A 470 11.28 -11.67 20.24
CA ILE A 470 11.94 -11.50 21.53
C ILE A 470 12.98 -10.38 21.40
N ILE A 471 12.80 -9.29 22.15
CA ILE A 471 13.88 -8.33 22.40
C ILE A 471 14.88 -9.01 23.33
N LYS A 472 15.87 -9.72 22.76
CA LYS A 472 17.07 -10.14 23.52
C LYS A 472 17.97 -8.92 23.71
N PRO A 473 18.53 -8.68 24.92
CA PRO A 473 19.44 -7.57 25.15
C PRO A 473 20.71 -7.75 24.32
N GLY A 474 21.00 -6.79 23.44
CA GLY A 474 22.24 -6.79 22.68
C GLY A 474 23.43 -6.47 23.58
N LYS A 475 24.31 -7.45 23.84
CA LYS A 475 25.64 -7.17 24.41
C LYS A 475 26.36 -6.15 23.54
N ILE A 476 26.75 -5.01 24.13
CA ILE A 476 27.65 -4.06 23.49
C ILE A 476 29.05 -4.68 23.51
N ILE A 477 29.47 -5.28 22.40
CA ILE A 477 30.87 -5.70 22.23
C ILE A 477 31.67 -4.45 21.83
N HIS A 478 32.27 -3.79 22.82
CA HIS A 478 33.43 -2.94 22.57
C HIS A 478 34.66 -3.84 22.42
N LYS A 479 35.08 -4.10 21.19
CA LYS A 479 36.48 -4.45 20.90
C LYS A 479 37.13 -3.25 20.24
N ARG A 480 38.07 -2.63 20.97
CA ARG A 480 38.99 -1.62 20.44
C ARG A 480 40.38 -1.95 20.95
N THR A 481 41.08 -2.80 20.21
CA THR A 481 42.51 -3.05 20.39
C THR A 481 43.29 -1.98 19.63
N ILE A 482 44.27 -1.38 20.31
CA ILE A 482 45.62 -0.99 19.85
C ILE A 482 46.40 -0.64 21.13
N ALA A 483 47.72 -0.88 21.13
CA ALA A 483 48.52 -1.14 22.33
C ALA A 483 49.47 0.00 22.74
N LYS A 484 50.12 -0.18 23.91
CA LYS A 484 51.29 0.58 24.45
C LYS A 484 50.94 2.04 24.88
N ALA A 485 51.54 2.67 25.89
CA ALA A 485 52.68 2.32 26.76
C ALA A 485 52.64 3.01 28.15
N LYS A 486 53.47 2.50 29.08
CA LYS A 486 54.03 3.11 30.32
C LYS A 486 53.11 3.69 31.41
N ALA A 487 53.55 3.47 32.65
CA ALA A 487 52.92 3.89 33.89
C ALA A 487 53.49 5.22 34.40
N TYR A 488 52.70 5.93 35.22
CA TYR A 488 53.23 6.79 36.29
C TYR A 488 52.34 6.65 37.54
N ARG A 489 52.95 6.56 38.72
CA ARG A 489 52.28 6.65 40.02
C ARG A 489 52.13 8.13 40.40
N GLY A 490 50.99 8.52 40.95
CA GLY A 490 50.72 9.84 41.52
C GLY A 490 49.43 9.79 42.34
N LYS A 491 49.43 10.40 43.54
CA LYS A 491 48.35 10.25 44.54
C LYS A 491 47.12 11.12 44.26
N THR A 492 46.00 10.69 44.84
CA THR A 492 44.68 11.36 44.96
C THR A 492 44.75 12.72 45.67
N PRO A 493 43.71 13.58 45.54
CA PRO A 493 42.65 13.58 46.58
C PRO A 493 41.22 13.31 46.06
N GLU A 494 40.36 12.80 46.95
CA GLU A 494 38.93 12.57 46.72
C GLU A 494 38.08 13.84 46.91
N PHE A 495 36.92 13.88 46.24
CA PHE A 495 35.69 14.54 46.70
C PHE A 495 34.47 13.68 46.28
N PRO A 496 33.27 13.88 46.84
CA PRO A 496 32.52 12.78 47.46
C PRO A 496 31.81 11.84 46.50
N ARG A 497 31.55 10.62 47.00
CA ARG A 497 30.84 9.56 46.28
C ARG A 497 29.39 9.95 45.99
N GLU A 498 29.08 10.26 44.74
CA GLU A 498 27.69 10.28 44.26
C GLU A 498 27.00 8.93 44.50
N PRO A 499 25.69 8.90 44.84
CA PRO A 499 24.96 7.66 45.04
C PRO A 499 24.94 6.82 43.76
N LYS A 500 25.33 5.54 43.89
CA LYS A 500 25.45 4.57 42.79
C LYS A 500 24.26 4.67 41.81
N ALA A 501 24.53 5.16 40.60
CA ALA A 501 23.51 5.31 39.56
C ALA A 501 22.80 3.98 39.30
N LYS A 502 21.48 3.94 39.54
CA LYS A 502 20.61 2.80 39.17
C LYS A 502 20.82 2.48 37.69
N SER A 503 21.14 1.22 37.39
CA SER A 503 21.46 0.83 36.01
C SER A 503 20.28 1.07 35.08
N ILE A 504 20.50 1.84 34.00
CA ILE A 504 19.50 2.13 32.98
C ILE A 504 19.26 0.85 32.15
N LYS A 505 18.39 -0.05 32.63
CA LYS A 505 18.07 -1.33 31.99
C LYS A 505 16.58 -1.60 31.70
N ASP A 506 15.65 -0.82 32.28
CA ASP A 506 14.21 -1.16 32.24
C ASP A 506 13.25 -0.07 31.67
N GLU A 507 13.76 0.98 31.00
CA GLU A 507 12.86 1.99 30.41
C GLU A 507 12.10 1.51 29.16
N LEU A 508 10.85 1.08 29.42
CA LEU A 508 9.69 1.08 28.51
C LEU A 508 9.73 0.10 27.32
N SER A 509 9.42 -1.17 27.59
CA SER A 509 9.00 -2.15 26.57
C SER A 509 7.50 -2.09 26.26
N ILE A 510 7.01 -0.92 25.84
CA ILE A 510 5.62 -0.77 25.33
C ILE A 510 5.43 -1.79 24.21
N ASN A 511 4.46 -2.70 24.38
CA ASN A 511 4.13 -3.65 23.33
C ASN A 511 3.34 -2.90 22.24
N PRO A 512 3.88 -2.83 21.02
CA PRO A 512 3.35 -1.96 19.97
C PRO A 512 2.10 -2.55 19.28
N ASP A 513 1.69 -3.78 19.58
CA ASP A 513 0.52 -4.48 19.01
C ASP A 513 -0.81 -4.24 19.79
N ILE A 514 -0.77 -3.49 20.89
CA ILE A 514 -1.92 -3.25 21.78
C ILE A 514 -2.47 -1.84 21.63
N VAL A 515 -3.78 -1.68 21.38
CA VAL A 515 -4.40 -0.36 21.19
C VAL A 515 -4.24 0.54 22.43
N THR A 516 -3.42 1.56 22.29
CA THR A 516 -3.15 2.60 23.29
C THR A 516 -3.79 3.92 22.87
N GLY A 517 -4.59 4.54 23.73
CA GLY A 517 -5.18 5.85 23.43
C GLY A 517 -6.43 6.16 24.25
N ASN A 518 -6.80 7.44 24.35
CA ASN A 518 -8.01 7.85 25.06
C ASN A 518 -9.22 7.78 24.14
N LEU A 519 -9.67 6.55 23.89
CA LEU A 519 -10.79 6.28 22.99
C LEU A 519 -12.16 6.59 23.60
N LYS A 520 -12.21 6.80 24.92
CA LYS A 520 -13.45 7.14 25.64
C LYS A 520 -13.96 8.55 25.34
N ILE A 521 -15.25 8.74 25.59
CA ILE A 521 -15.85 10.07 25.75
C ILE A 521 -15.39 10.65 27.09
N LEU A 522 -14.90 11.89 27.07
CA LEU A 522 -14.28 12.56 28.23
C LEU A 522 -15.33 13.14 29.18
N LYS A 523 -16.34 13.82 28.63
CA LYS A 523 -17.48 14.40 29.34
C LYS A 523 -18.72 14.31 28.45
N THR A 524 -19.90 14.24 29.04
CA THR A 524 -21.18 14.35 28.33
C THR A 524 -22.06 15.43 28.96
N TYR A 525 -22.88 16.09 28.13
CA TYR A 525 -23.91 17.02 28.59
C TYR A 525 -25.09 17.03 27.63
N LYS A 526 -26.30 17.33 28.12
CA LYS A 526 -27.49 17.51 27.27
C LYS A 526 -27.47 18.89 26.61
N LYS A 527 -27.82 18.98 25.34
CA LYS A 527 -28.11 20.25 24.63
C LYS A 527 -29.37 20.06 23.78
N GLY A 528 -30.50 20.56 24.27
CA GLY A 528 -31.82 20.23 23.70
C GLY A 528 -32.05 18.72 23.71
N LYS A 529 -32.54 18.18 22.58
CA LYS A 529 -32.82 16.73 22.42
C LYS A 529 -31.55 15.85 22.22
N PHE A 530 -30.34 16.41 22.23
CA PHE A 530 -29.10 15.67 21.98
C PHE A 530 -28.21 15.55 23.21
N ILE A 531 -27.60 14.37 23.41
CA ILE A 531 -26.43 14.21 24.27
C ILE A 531 -25.19 14.57 23.45
N ILE A 532 -24.41 15.53 23.94
CA ILE A 532 -23.14 15.95 23.37
C ILE A 532 -22.00 15.32 24.18
N GLY A 533 -21.13 14.56 23.51
CA GLY A 533 -19.88 14.07 24.08
C GLY A 533 -18.70 14.97 23.71
N THR A 534 -17.67 15.03 24.55
CA THR A 534 -16.35 15.55 24.18
C THR A 534 -15.34 14.40 24.02
N ILE A 535 -14.51 14.46 22.99
CA ILE A 535 -13.46 13.47 22.70
C ILE A 535 -12.12 14.16 22.41
N LYS A 536 -11.01 13.47 22.67
CA LYS A 536 -9.67 13.84 22.20
C LYS A 536 -9.41 13.15 20.87
N VAL A 537 -9.05 13.88 19.81
CA VAL A 537 -8.77 13.33 18.48
C VAL A 537 -7.47 12.52 18.48
N GLU A 538 -7.52 11.27 18.03
CA GLU A 538 -6.36 10.39 17.86
C GLU A 538 -5.87 10.37 16.40
N THR A 539 -4.74 9.71 16.17
CA THR A 539 -4.11 9.56 14.85
C THR A 539 -5.00 8.79 13.87
N GLU A 540 -4.90 9.10 12.57
CA GLU A 540 -5.74 8.52 11.48
C GLU A 540 -7.25 8.84 11.56
N GLU A 541 -7.73 9.51 12.62
CA GLU A 541 -9.13 9.92 12.75
C GLU A 541 -9.46 11.16 11.90
N THR A 542 -10.72 11.25 11.45
CA THR A 542 -11.22 12.36 10.64
C THR A 542 -12.66 12.68 11.04
N LEU A 543 -13.14 13.88 10.70
CA LEU A 543 -14.57 14.21 10.88
C LEU A 543 -15.50 13.23 10.13
N GLY A 544 -15.06 12.65 9.01
CA GLY A 544 -15.80 11.62 8.30
C GLY A 544 -15.94 10.33 9.10
N HIS A 545 -14.90 9.92 9.84
CA HIS A 545 -14.96 8.74 10.71
C HIS A 545 -15.99 8.91 11.84
N TYR A 546 -15.99 10.04 12.55
CA TYR A 546 -16.98 10.30 13.59
C TYR A 546 -18.41 10.41 13.02
N ALA A 547 -18.57 11.09 11.88
CA ALA A 547 -19.84 11.18 11.17
C ALA A 547 -20.42 9.80 10.82
N GLU A 548 -19.58 8.90 10.32
CA GLU A 548 -19.96 7.51 10.00
C GLU A 548 -20.38 6.71 11.23
N TRP A 549 -19.57 6.73 12.31
CA TRP A 549 -19.85 5.97 13.54
C TRP A 549 -21.14 6.44 14.24
N LEU A 550 -21.33 7.76 14.30
CA LEU A 550 -22.50 8.40 14.92
C LEU A 550 -23.74 8.41 14.01
N LYS A 551 -23.57 8.08 12.72
CA LYS A 551 -24.60 8.21 11.66
C LYS A 551 -25.16 9.64 11.54
N VAL A 552 -24.29 10.65 11.55
CA VAL A 552 -24.63 12.07 11.40
C VAL A 552 -23.86 12.73 10.25
N PRO A 553 -24.37 13.80 9.62
CA PRO A 553 -23.61 14.54 8.61
C PRO A 553 -22.35 15.19 9.21
N THR A 554 -21.24 15.21 8.48
CA THR A 554 -20.01 15.93 8.89
C THR A 554 -20.25 17.41 9.16
N GLY A 555 -21.23 18.02 8.46
CA GLY A 555 -21.65 19.41 8.68
C GLY A 555 -22.16 19.68 10.09
N MET A 556 -22.88 18.73 10.69
CA MET A 556 -23.38 18.85 12.07
C MET A 556 -22.23 18.90 13.08
N ILE A 557 -21.21 18.05 12.91
CA ILE A 557 -20.01 18.06 13.76
C ILE A 557 -19.22 19.35 13.55
N ARG A 558 -19.11 19.85 12.30
CA ARG A 558 -18.46 21.14 12.02
C ARG A 558 -19.18 22.30 12.71
N ALA A 559 -20.50 22.40 12.58
CA ALA A 559 -21.31 23.45 13.21
C ALA A 559 -21.17 23.45 14.74
N LEU A 560 -21.25 22.26 15.36
CA LEU A 560 -21.10 22.07 16.82
C LEU A 560 -19.74 22.55 17.36
N ASN A 561 -18.69 22.56 16.52
CA ASN A 561 -17.34 23.00 16.86
C ASN A 561 -16.93 24.34 16.22
N LYS A 562 -17.85 25.05 15.56
CA LYS A 562 -17.60 26.29 14.81
C LYS A 562 -16.50 26.16 13.72
N PHE A 563 -16.34 24.98 13.12
CA PHE A 563 -15.36 24.75 12.06
C PHE A 563 -15.87 25.22 10.69
N LYS A 564 -15.07 26.02 9.97
CA LYS A 564 -15.34 26.36 8.56
C LYS A 564 -15.31 25.10 7.69
N TYR A 565 -15.88 25.18 6.48
CA TYR A 565 -15.77 24.09 5.50
C TYR A 565 -14.30 23.84 5.14
N GLY A 566 -13.94 22.58 4.91
CA GLY A 566 -12.56 22.19 4.56
C GLY A 566 -11.53 22.24 5.71
N THR A 567 -11.81 22.89 6.84
CA THR A 567 -10.88 22.92 7.99
C THR A 567 -10.53 21.50 8.45
N PRO A 568 -9.25 21.12 8.53
CA PRO A 568 -8.83 19.83 9.09
C PRO A 568 -8.92 19.86 10.62
N ILE A 569 -9.06 18.68 11.24
CA ILE A 569 -8.87 18.52 12.68
C ILE A 569 -7.41 18.17 12.98
N ALA A 570 -6.90 18.63 14.12
CA ALA A 570 -5.55 18.33 14.59
C ALA A 570 -5.55 17.12 15.53
N ILE A 571 -4.40 16.43 15.63
CA ILE A 571 -4.22 15.37 16.62
C ILE A 571 -4.17 16.00 18.01
N ASP A 572 -4.71 15.27 19.00
CA ASP A 572 -4.86 15.68 20.39
C ASP A 572 -5.81 16.87 20.64
N GLN A 573 -6.43 17.41 19.58
CA GLN A 573 -7.50 18.41 19.66
C GLN A 573 -8.71 17.82 20.40
N ILE A 574 -9.32 18.59 21.31
CA ILE A 574 -10.60 18.22 21.91
C ILE A 574 -11.73 18.75 21.02
N ILE A 575 -12.65 17.87 20.63
CA ILE A 575 -13.84 18.23 19.85
C ILE A 575 -15.13 17.69 20.48
N LYS A 576 -16.24 18.36 20.19
CA LYS A 576 -17.60 17.99 20.58
C LYS A 576 -18.23 17.12 19.49
N ILE A 577 -18.98 16.10 19.89
CA ILE A 577 -19.70 15.18 18.98
C ILE A 577 -21.15 14.97 19.44
N PRO A 578 -22.14 14.93 18.53
CA PRO A 578 -23.52 14.60 18.87
C PRO A 578 -23.69 13.08 18.89
N LEU A 579 -24.08 12.50 20.03
CA LEU A 579 -24.22 11.04 20.15
C LEU A 579 -25.47 10.48 19.45
N GLY A 580 -26.48 11.34 19.22
CA GLY A 580 -27.65 10.99 18.40
C GLY A 580 -28.39 9.76 18.94
N LYS A 581 -28.64 8.76 18.08
CA LYS A 581 -29.26 7.47 18.44
C LYS A 581 -28.25 6.42 18.92
N LYS A 582 -26.95 6.74 18.98
CA LYS A 582 -25.90 5.80 19.36
C LYS A 582 -25.60 5.88 20.85
N THR A 583 -25.46 4.73 21.49
CA THR A 583 -24.96 4.65 22.86
C THR A 583 -23.47 5.04 22.89
N ILE A 584 -23.01 5.54 24.05
CA ILE A 584 -21.58 5.81 24.31
C ILE A 584 -20.74 4.56 24.00
N ARG A 585 -21.22 3.39 24.47
CA ARG A 585 -20.57 2.09 24.27
C ARG A 585 -20.39 1.73 22.80
N GLU A 586 -21.41 1.87 21.97
CA GLU A 586 -21.29 1.57 20.52
C GLU A 586 -20.32 2.50 19.80
N PHE A 587 -20.28 3.79 20.17
CA PHE A 587 -19.33 4.74 19.60
C PHE A 587 -17.89 4.37 20.00
N GLU A 588 -17.65 4.12 21.29
CA GLU A 588 -16.34 3.71 21.79
C GLU A 588 -15.89 2.36 21.21
N GLU A 589 -16.82 1.41 21.00
CA GLU A 589 -16.55 0.12 20.34
C GLU A 589 -16.10 0.31 18.88
N GLN A 590 -16.85 1.07 18.08
CA GLN A 590 -16.50 1.32 16.68
C GLN A 590 -15.17 2.08 16.53
N ARG A 591 -14.91 3.01 17.47
CA ARG A 591 -13.66 3.76 17.55
C ARG A 591 -12.49 2.85 17.93
N TYR A 592 -12.67 1.96 18.91
CA TYR A 592 -11.67 0.94 19.27
C TYR A 592 -11.36 0.00 18.11
N GLU A 593 -12.39 -0.53 17.45
CA GLU A 593 -12.26 -1.43 16.32
C GLU A 593 -11.47 -0.80 15.17
N PHE A 594 -11.69 0.48 14.87
CA PHE A 594 -10.94 1.23 13.86
C PHE A 594 -9.43 1.27 14.14
N HIS A 595 -9.02 1.60 15.38
CA HIS A 595 -7.60 1.63 15.74
C HIS A 595 -7.01 0.21 15.80
N LYS A 596 -7.76 -0.77 16.32
CA LYS A 596 -7.33 -2.17 16.35
C LYS A 596 -7.06 -2.69 14.94
N GLU A 597 -7.91 -2.34 13.97
CA GLU A 597 -7.76 -2.73 12.58
C GLU A 597 -6.45 -2.23 11.96
N ILE A 598 -6.08 -0.97 12.22
CA ILE A 598 -4.86 -0.33 11.71
C ILE A 598 -3.60 -1.00 12.28
N GLU A 599 -3.60 -1.31 13.58
CA GLU A 599 -2.50 -2.01 14.23
C GLU A 599 -2.38 -3.46 13.72
N GLU A 600 -3.50 -4.19 13.62
CA GLU A 600 -3.50 -5.59 13.13
C GLU A 600 -3.03 -5.71 11.69
N ASP A 601 -3.48 -4.84 10.78
CA ASP A 601 -3.01 -4.81 9.39
C ASP A 601 -1.50 -4.56 9.32
N PHE A 602 -0.99 -3.68 10.19
CA PHE A 602 0.42 -3.38 10.25
C PHE A 602 1.24 -4.57 10.74
N PHE A 603 0.87 -5.20 11.86
CA PHE A 603 1.59 -6.36 12.39
C PHE A 603 1.26 -7.69 11.68
N GLU A 604 0.38 -7.69 10.68
CA GLU A 604 0.31 -8.74 9.65
C GLU A 604 1.45 -8.69 8.66
N SER A 605 1.98 -7.49 8.39
CA SER A 605 2.97 -7.27 7.33
C SER A 605 4.33 -6.82 7.84
N PHE A 606 4.43 -6.33 9.07
CA PHE A 606 5.65 -5.74 9.62
C PHE A 606 5.99 -6.32 11.00
N LEU A 607 7.29 -6.37 11.31
CA LEU A 607 7.85 -6.67 12.62
C LEU A 607 8.78 -5.53 13.04
N ILE A 608 8.86 -5.30 14.35
CA ILE A 608 9.81 -4.35 14.93
C ILE A 608 11.08 -5.11 15.31
N GLN A 609 12.22 -4.65 14.77
CA GLN A 609 13.53 -5.27 14.97
C GLN A 609 14.39 -4.53 16.02
N GLY A 610 13.99 -3.34 16.43
CA GLY A 610 14.71 -2.49 17.39
C GLY A 610 14.20 -1.06 17.37
N GLN A 611 14.96 -0.14 17.96
CA GLN A 611 14.64 1.29 18.00
C GLN A 611 15.89 2.16 17.72
N GLU A 612 15.67 3.36 17.19
CA GLU A 612 16.67 4.41 17.01
C GLU A 612 16.13 5.75 17.55
N ILE A 613 17.03 6.72 17.76
CA ILE A 613 16.67 8.08 18.18
C ILE A 613 16.97 9.05 17.03
N TYR A 614 16.00 9.87 16.65
CA TYR A 614 16.16 10.97 15.73
C TYR A 614 16.25 12.29 16.52
N LYS A 615 17.18 13.19 16.16
CA LYS A 615 17.21 14.57 16.66
C LYS A 615 16.52 15.47 15.63
N VAL A 616 15.45 16.15 16.03
CA VAL A 616 14.69 17.10 15.19
C VAL A 616 15.62 18.18 14.66
N LYS A 617 15.50 18.50 13.36
CA LYS A 617 16.24 19.58 12.69
C LYS A 617 15.33 20.75 12.38
N SER A 618 15.90 21.94 12.21
CA SER A 618 15.14 23.08 11.68
C SER A 618 14.50 22.73 10.33
N GLY A 619 13.24 23.13 10.15
CA GLY A 619 12.41 22.77 8.98
C GLY A 619 11.80 21.35 9.00
N ASP A 620 12.12 20.52 10.01
CA ASP A 620 11.40 19.26 10.19
C ASP A 620 9.94 19.50 10.59
N ASN A 621 9.07 18.62 10.08
CA ASN A 621 7.65 18.60 10.39
C ASN A 621 7.24 17.13 10.48
N ILE A 622 6.30 16.83 11.36
CA ILE A 622 5.97 15.45 11.73
C ILE A 622 5.59 14.58 10.52
N TRP A 623 4.84 15.13 9.56
CA TRP A 623 4.43 14.36 8.37
C TRP A 623 5.59 14.02 7.44
N SER A 624 6.46 14.99 7.12
CA SER A 624 7.62 14.73 6.25
C SER A 624 8.66 13.86 6.96
N LEU A 625 8.72 13.93 8.28
CA LEU A 625 9.55 13.07 9.11
C LEU A 625 9.06 11.61 9.03
N CYS A 626 7.78 11.35 9.29
CA CYS A 626 7.19 10.00 9.20
C CYS A 626 7.29 9.42 7.79
N LEU A 627 6.86 10.18 6.77
CA LEU A 627 6.74 9.71 5.39
C LEU A 627 8.11 9.54 4.69
N ASN A 628 9.01 10.52 4.82
CA ASN A 628 10.21 10.61 3.97
C ASN A 628 11.54 10.28 4.68
N LYS A 629 11.56 10.23 6.02
CA LYS A 629 12.81 10.06 6.81
C LYS A 629 12.82 8.82 7.69
N LEU A 630 11.74 8.61 8.45
CA LEU A 630 11.61 7.47 9.37
C LEU A 630 10.93 6.26 8.71
N GLU A 631 10.09 6.51 7.69
CA GLU A 631 9.29 5.50 6.98
C GLU A 631 8.45 4.61 7.92
N ILE A 632 7.71 5.24 8.82
CA ILE A 632 6.78 4.60 9.77
C ILE A 632 5.45 5.38 9.81
N PRO A 633 4.32 4.73 10.15
CA PRO A 633 3.06 5.43 10.34
C PRO A 633 3.08 6.29 11.61
N PHE A 634 2.29 7.37 11.63
CA PHE A 634 2.37 8.35 12.71
C PHE A 634 1.80 7.83 14.04
N TRP A 635 0.76 6.99 14.03
CA TRP A 635 0.24 6.33 15.23
C TRP A 635 1.33 5.55 15.99
N LEU A 636 2.19 4.84 15.24
CA LEU A 636 3.29 4.05 15.81
C LEU A 636 4.37 4.97 16.38
N LEU A 637 4.63 6.12 15.76
CA LEU A 637 5.56 7.10 16.31
C LEU A 637 5.02 7.76 17.60
N LYS A 638 3.72 8.08 17.65
CA LYS A 638 3.05 8.59 18.85
C LYS A 638 3.16 7.59 20.01
N LYS A 639 2.97 6.30 19.73
CA LYS A 639 3.08 5.20 20.70
C LYS A 639 4.45 5.09 21.39
N TYR A 640 5.53 5.44 20.68
CA TYR A 640 6.90 5.48 21.24
C TYR A 640 7.24 6.79 21.98
N ASN A 641 6.37 7.81 21.91
CA ASN A 641 6.57 9.12 22.54
C ASN A 641 5.22 9.66 23.05
N PRO A 642 4.54 8.99 24.01
CA PRO A 642 3.14 9.28 24.36
C PRO A 642 2.93 10.71 24.89
N GLU A 643 3.88 11.24 25.66
CA GLU A 643 3.83 12.59 26.24
C GLU A 643 4.29 13.70 25.27
N MET A 644 4.63 13.38 24.02
CA MET A 644 5.19 14.36 23.09
C MET A 644 4.10 15.15 22.36
N ASN A 645 4.15 16.49 22.49
CA ASN A 645 3.32 17.38 21.69
C ASN A 645 3.82 17.46 20.23
N PHE A 646 3.27 16.63 19.36
CA PHE A 646 3.63 16.60 17.94
C PHE A 646 3.15 17.81 17.11
N ASN A 647 2.30 18.67 17.67
CA ASN A 647 1.89 19.92 17.02
C ASN A 647 2.96 21.02 17.15
N SER A 648 3.92 20.89 18.07
CA SER A 648 5.06 21.81 18.24
C SER A 648 6.36 21.03 18.45
N LEU A 649 7.03 20.68 17.34
CA LEU A 649 8.32 20.01 17.37
C LEU A 649 9.45 21.03 17.52
N LEU A 650 10.24 20.90 18.58
CA LEU A 650 11.37 21.78 18.86
C LEU A 650 12.66 21.26 18.19
N PRO A 651 13.54 22.13 17.65
CA PRO A 651 14.88 21.72 17.22
C PRO A 651 15.63 20.96 18.32
N MET A 652 16.48 20.00 17.94
CA MET A 652 17.25 19.12 18.82
C MET A 652 16.45 18.16 19.73
N GLN A 653 15.12 18.27 19.78
CA GLN A 653 14.24 17.33 20.47
C GLN A 653 14.51 15.88 20.02
N LYS A 654 14.60 14.96 20.99
CA LYS A 654 14.87 13.53 20.75
C LYS A 654 13.56 12.79 20.54
N ILE A 655 13.38 12.21 19.36
CA ILE A 655 12.24 11.37 19.00
C ILE A 655 12.70 9.90 18.98
N LYS A 656 12.12 9.05 19.84
CA LYS A 656 12.31 7.59 19.80
C LYS A 656 11.46 7.01 18.67
N TYR A 657 12.00 6.12 17.84
CA TYR A 657 11.24 5.47 16.76
C TYR A 657 11.66 4.02 16.51
N PRO A 658 10.73 3.12 16.18
CA PRO A 658 11.06 1.72 15.89
C PRO A 658 11.65 1.53 14.49
N ILE A 659 12.59 0.58 14.37
CA ILE A 659 13.05 0.05 13.09
C ILE A 659 12.14 -1.11 12.70
N ILE A 660 11.43 -0.96 11.58
CA ILE A 660 10.49 -1.97 11.09
C ILE A 660 11.10 -2.80 9.94
N ASN A 661 10.59 -4.02 9.78
CA ASN A 661 10.88 -4.89 8.66
C ASN A 661 9.61 -5.49 8.10
N ARG A 662 9.51 -5.69 6.79
CA ARG A 662 8.41 -6.47 6.22
C ARG A 662 8.63 -7.95 6.59
N GLN A 663 7.58 -8.61 7.07
CA GLN A 663 7.56 -10.06 7.23
C GLN A 663 7.79 -10.70 5.85
N GLN A 664 8.59 -11.76 5.77
CA GLN A 664 8.54 -12.60 4.58
C GLN A 664 7.17 -13.29 4.62
N ALA A 665 6.46 -13.24 3.50
CA ALA A 665 5.31 -14.11 3.32
C ALA A 665 5.90 -15.49 3.02
N ASP A 666 5.66 -16.42 3.93
CA ASP A 666 5.74 -17.86 3.66
C ASP A 666 4.66 -18.24 2.60
#